data_AF-C5DQH2-F1
#
_entry.id   AF-C5DQH2-F1
#
_cell.length_a   1.000
_cell.length_b   1.000
_cell.length_c   1.000
_cell.angle_alpha   90.00
_cell.angle_beta   90.00
_cell.angle_gamma   90.00
#
_symmetry.space_group_name_H-M   'P 1'
#
loop_
_entity.id
_entity.type
_entity.pdbx_description
1 polymer ?
#
loop_
_entity_poly.entity_id
_entity_poly.type
_entity_poly.pdbx_seq_one_letter_code
_entity_poly.pdbx_strand_id
1 'polypeptide(L)'
;MQMYLFLIFCALWALGTAQEFVPGVWRSHVERSHEPNYVNYGGLSAFSDSHTSLLYFEDSLHITFDNSKSWQTVDVFGEDISWVIVDQFHKERAFVTTKSGGIHVTEDQGRNWKQISLPEEIEDKERCSLQTHPFNTNFLLLHCSIMHGNFQLGTNSKKRPDSSSFMERIAYASDDAGKSFRRIGEPVHEYEATPDLQYHGTTCQFATSSRDSTLDRDIIYCIHKVEVMTNMREWFSHTYGMDIEKKTFFKKKSFDPVSNTMSTLFYTTDFGQSTKLVDELKDFSTEEIWIFPSHILGISSEGNELDHTAERIWVTTGGPFKHAHLPKGAVFSPNSIPELLSYDPELILLYADVEENEGHGKSKHLLVSDPSGLEFSFFDSITQEPSNHVNLEKLDKLKGTIWGRFSFDVDLNRSKVENMYETYFHEKTNWFQKIVKFIRNNLFYKNSCPHMESFPFIGYKRFSKSKISFDYGKTWNNLKVVDPSGKHKQRFHCDIDDVEHCSFQETSYFSSVENEPTAGILMKTGVVGENVLSLDDDDEMTFISRDGGASWEVVFEFPVYAAFLDFGNIIVSIPKTSPQDWSLKKFFYSVDQGNNWREYHLEEPTDAFHIKIVSRGSNVEVGLGHKTKQSTEYTFYTIDFSEVFGGSTCTDRDWETWYLSDGKCIDGIKYSFNRKKADAQCLMRKTFENLTLNEESCEPKDIQSSI
;
A
#
# COMPACT_ATOMS: atom_id res chain seq x y z
N MET A 1 11.22 30.42 59.35
CA MET A 1 10.38 31.26 58.47
C MET A 1 11.12 31.73 57.21
N GLN A 2 12.36 32.22 57.33
CA GLN A 2 13.19 32.68 56.19
C GLN A 2 13.53 31.59 55.15
N MET A 3 13.80 30.35 55.57
CA MET A 3 14.10 29.23 54.66
C MET A 3 12.88 28.76 53.86
N TYR A 4 11.68 28.86 54.45
CA TYR A 4 10.42 28.55 53.78
C TYR A 4 10.05 29.62 52.74
N LEU A 5 10.29 30.89 53.04
CA LEU A 5 10.12 31.99 52.09
C LEU A 5 11.07 31.88 50.90
N PHE A 6 12.31 31.41 51.11
CA PHE A 6 13.28 31.19 50.03
C PHE A 6 12.90 30.00 49.14
N LEU A 7 12.42 28.89 49.70
CA LEU A 7 11.90 27.75 48.94
C LEU A 7 10.63 28.09 48.17
N ILE A 8 9.73 28.90 48.75
CA ILE A 8 8.53 29.40 48.07
C ILE A 8 8.93 30.38 46.96
N PHE A 9 9.93 31.24 47.17
CA PHE A 9 10.44 32.13 46.11
C PHE A 9 11.11 31.34 44.98
N CYS A 10 11.90 30.30 45.27
CA CYS A 10 12.47 29.41 44.25
C CYS A 10 11.39 28.62 43.51
N ALA A 11 10.34 28.15 44.20
CA ALA A 11 9.20 27.48 43.58
C ALA A 11 8.37 28.44 42.71
N LEU A 12 8.18 29.70 43.15
CA LEU A 12 7.49 30.75 42.40
C LEU A 12 8.35 31.29 41.23
N TRP A 13 9.68 31.27 41.34
CA TRP A 13 10.59 31.55 40.23
C TRP A 13 10.65 30.40 39.21
N ALA A 14 10.59 29.15 39.67
CA ALA A 14 10.46 27.97 38.81
C ALA A 14 9.10 27.94 38.09
N LEU A 15 8.04 28.44 38.72
CA LEU A 15 6.72 28.64 38.10
C LEU A 15 6.66 29.88 37.19
N GLY A 16 7.63 30.80 37.29
CA GLY A 16 7.62 32.11 36.61
C GLY A 16 8.57 32.25 35.41
N THR A 17 9.31 31.20 35.02
CA THR A 17 10.36 31.31 33.98
C THR A 17 10.39 30.20 32.92
N ALA A 18 9.46 29.25 32.93
CA ALA A 18 9.23 28.41 31.76
C ALA A 18 8.11 29.06 30.93
N GLN A 19 8.45 30.05 30.09
CA GLN A 19 7.56 30.39 28.99
C GLN A 19 7.41 29.12 28.15
N GLU A 20 6.23 28.52 28.20
CA GLU A 20 5.97 27.27 27.50
C GLU A 20 6.23 27.48 26.00
N PHE A 21 7.11 26.66 25.42
CA PHE A 21 7.42 26.71 24.00
C PHE A 21 6.14 26.57 23.16
N VAL A 22 6.01 27.42 22.15
CA VAL A 22 4.98 27.36 21.11
C VAL A 22 5.70 27.19 19.77
N PRO A 23 5.36 26.20 18.94
CA PRO A 23 5.99 26.00 17.65
C PRO A 23 5.72 27.18 16.73
N GLY A 24 6.66 27.46 15.83
CA GLY A 24 6.39 28.38 14.73
C GLY A 24 5.41 27.73 13.75
N VAL A 25 4.45 28.49 13.23
CA VAL A 25 3.50 28.01 12.23
C VAL A 25 3.48 29.00 11.06
N TRP A 26 3.74 28.49 9.85
CA TRP A 26 3.65 29.26 8.61
C TRP A 26 2.56 28.69 7.74
N ARG A 27 1.76 29.58 7.14
CA ARG A 27 0.80 29.23 6.10
C ARG A 27 1.33 29.67 4.75
N SER A 28 1.24 28.80 3.76
CA SER A 28 1.49 29.12 2.35
C SER A 28 0.41 28.49 1.48
N HIS A 29 0.38 28.86 0.20
CA HIS A 29 -0.56 28.28 -0.75
C HIS A 29 0.00 28.31 -2.17
N VAL A 30 -0.58 27.47 -3.03
CA VAL A 30 -0.39 27.49 -4.48
C VAL A 30 -1.74 27.70 -5.13
N GLU A 31 -1.84 28.75 -5.97
CA GLU A 31 -3.06 29.10 -6.70
C GLU A 31 -2.91 28.83 -8.21
N ARG A 32 -3.91 28.19 -8.81
CA ARG A 32 -4.01 27.89 -10.25
C ARG A 32 -5.42 28.07 -10.76
N SER A 33 -5.57 28.59 -11.98
CA SER A 33 -6.88 28.69 -12.65
C SER A 33 -7.42 27.31 -12.99
N HIS A 34 -8.61 26.98 -12.50
CA HIS A 34 -9.23 25.68 -12.68
C HIS A 34 -9.91 25.55 -14.06
N GLU A 35 -9.68 24.46 -14.78
CA GLU A 35 -10.49 24.09 -15.94
C GLU A 35 -11.81 23.42 -15.49
N PRO A 36 -12.98 23.86 -15.97
CA PRO A 36 -14.25 23.29 -15.52
C PRO A 36 -14.38 21.82 -15.96
N ASN A 37 -14.68 20.94 -14.96
CA ASN A 37 -15.07 19.52 -15.06
C ASN A 37 -13.98 18.47 -14.77
N TYR A 38 -12.77 18.85 -14.37
CA TYR A 38 -11.78 17.90 -13.84
C TYR A 38 -11.62 18.07 -12.33
N VAL A 39 -11.30 17.01 -11.58
CA VAL A 39 -10.96 17.12 -10.15
C VAL A 39 -9.54 16.59 -10.02
N ASN A 40 -8.55 17.48 -9.99
CA ASN A 40 -7.18 17.12 -9.70
C ASN A 40 -6.91 17.39 -8.21
N TYR A 41 -6.84 16.35 -7.39
CA TYR A 41 -6.64 16.47 -5.94
C TYR A 41 -5.24 16.95 -5.55
N GLY A 42 -4.33 17.09 -6.52
CA GLY A 42 -2.91 17.38 -6.31
C GLY A 42 -2.15 16.20 -5.67
N GLY A 43 -0.89 16.02 -6.06
CA GLY A 43 0.01 15.02 -5.51
C GLY A 43 1.21 15.69 -4.86
N LEU A 44 1.34 15.55 -3.54
CA LEU A 44 2.53 15.99 -2.80
C LEU A 44 3.48 14.80 -2.61
N SER A 45 4.71 14.94 -3.09
CA SER A 45 5.81 13.98 -2.94
C SER A 45 7.03 14.69 -2.38
N ALA A 46 7.73 14.09 -1.43
CA ALA A 46 8.90 14.71 -0.82
C ALA A 46 10.15 13.85 -0.97
N PHE A 47 11.29 14.48 -1.18
CA PHE A 47 12.57 13.79 -1.16
C PHE A 47 12.90 13.39 0.29
N SER A 48 13.34 12.15 0.49
CA SER A 48 13.44 11.55 1.83
C SER A 48 14.55 12.13 2.72
N ASP A 49 15.54 12.81 2.14
CA ASP A 49 16.73 13.33 2.84
C ASP A 49 16.97 14.83 2.63
N SER A 50 15.94 15.59 2.26
CA SER A 50 16.01 17.04 2.14
C SER A 50 14.71 17.73 2.54
N HIS A 51 14.75 19.07 2.61
CA HIS A 51 13.58 19.93 2.78
C HIS A 51 12.85 20.20 1.45
N THR A 52 13.04 19.30 0.47
CA THR A 52 12.54 19.48 -0.89
C THR A 52 11.27 18.66 -1.09
N SER A 53 10.20 19.35 -1.46
CA SER A 53 8.91 18.73 -1.79
C SER A 53 8.43 19.19 -3.17
N LEU A 54 7.78 18.27 -3.86
CA LEU A 54 7.18 18.43 -5.19
C LEU A 54 5.66 18.36 -5.04
N LEU A 55 4.96 19.36 -5.56
CA LEU A 55 3.52 19.40 -5.67
C LEU A 55 3.14 19.36 -7.14
N TYR A 56 2.56 18.25 -7.56
CA TYR A 56 1.80 18.18 -8.80
C TYR A 56 0.40 18.72 -8.55
N PHE A 57 -0.01 19.79 -9.24
CA PHE A 57 -1.34 20.39 -9.07
C PHE A 57 -1.78 21.07 -10.37
N GLU A 58 -2.99 20.76 -10.85
CA GLU A 58 -3.54 21.31 -12.11
C GLU A 58 -2.54 21.24 -13.27
N ASP A 59 -2.04 20.03 -13.57
CA ASP A 59 -1.11 19.73 -14.67
C ASP A 59 0.25 20.44 -14.61
N SER A 60 0.54 21.09 -13.48
CA SER A 60 1.75 21.86 -13.23
C SER A 60 2.56 21.23 -12.10
N LEU A 61 3.87 21.45 -12.12
CA LEU A 61 4.75 21.06 -11.02
C LEU A 61 5.21 22.31 -10.28
N HIS A 62 5.03 22.26 -8.97
CA HIS A 62 5.55 23.23 -8.04
C HIS A 62 6.58 22.53 -7.15
N ILE A 63 7.60 23.27 -6.74
CA ILE A 63 8.68 22.77 -5.87
C ILE A 63 8.92 23.76 -4.74
N THR A 64 9.24 23.22 -3.56
CA THR A 64 9.71 23.96 -2.40
C THR A 64 11.06 23.40 -1.97
N PHE A 65 11.91 24.24 -1.38
CA PHE A 65 13.20 23.85 -0.78
C PHE A 65 13.29 24.22 0.72
N ASP A 66 12.19 24.70 1.30
CA ASP A 66 12.14 25.29 2.64
C ASP A 66 10.99 24.74 3.49
N ASN A 67 10.66 23.47 3.28
CA ASN A 67 9.56 22.76 3.92
C ASN A 67 8.20 23.44 3.69
N SER A 68 7.84 23.70 2.44
CA SER A 68 6.57 24.32 2.04
C SER A 68 6.33 25.74 2.58
N LYS A 69 7.37 26.45 3.05
CA LYS A 69 7.24 27.87 3.44
C LYS A 69 7.13 28.77 2.21
N SER A 70 7.76 28.40 1.10
CA SER A 70 7.60 29.04 -0.20
C SER A 70 7.58 28.02 -1.34
N TRP A 71 6.83 28.35 -2.39
CA TRP A 71 6.65 27.50 -3.57
C TRP A 71 7.05 28.25 -4.84
N GLN A 72 7.70 27.54 -5.76
CA GLN A 72 8.01 28.03 -7.10
C GLN A 72 7.49 27.05 -8.16
N THR A 73 7.02 27.57 -9.28
CA THR A 73 6.61 26.75 -10.44
C THR A 73 7.83 26.25 -11.19
N VAL A 74 7.81 24.99 -11.63
CA VAL A 74 8.84 24.40 -12.49
C VAL A 74 8.41 24.58 -13.95
N ASP A 75 8.84 25.68 -14.56
CA ASP A 75 8.37 26.10 -15.90
C ASP A 75 8.82 25.20 -17.05
N VAL A 76 9.79 24.30 -16.82
CA VAL A 76 10.39 23.42 -17.84
C VAL A 76 9.33 22.58 -18.58
N PHE A 77 8.21 22.26 -17.92
CA PHE A 77 7.17 21.38 -18.45
C PHE A 77 5.90 22.10 -18.92
N GLY A 78 5.74 23.39 -18.60
CA GLY A 78 4.45 24.07 -18.78
C GLY A 78 3.30 23.37 -18.04
N GLU A 79 2.14 23.26 -18.69
CA GLU A 79 0.92 22.61 -18.19
C GLU A 79 0.69 21.26 -18.89
N ASP A 80 1.75 20.45 -18.93
CA ASP A 80 1.80 19.19 -19.68
C ASP A 80 2.13 18.00 -18.79
N ILE A 81 1.98 18.10 -17.47
CA ILE A 81 2.39 17.02 -16.56
C ILE A 81 1.30 15.97 -16.43
N SER A 82 1.70 14.70 -16.46
CA SER A 82 0.82 13.55 -16.26
C SER A 82 1.06 12.90 -14.90
N TRP A 83 2.32 12.53 -14.61
CA TRP A 83 2.70 11.91 -13.33
C TRP A 83 4.06 12.40 -12.84
N VAL A 84 4.22 12.37 -11.52
CA VAL A 84 5.48 12.68 -10.83
C VAL A 84 5.77 11.55 -9.85
N ILE A 85 7.00 11.06 -9.84
CA ILE A 85 7.43 10.00 -8.92
C ILE A 85 8.84 10.29 -8.41
N VAL A 86 9.01 10.28 -7.09
CA VAL A 86 10.33 10.30 -6.44
C VAL A 86 10.88 8.88 -6.44
N ASP A 87 12.15 8.70 -6.81
CA ASP A 87 12.77 7.38 -6.90
C ASP A 87 12.93 6.77 -5.50
N GLN A 88 12.31 5.62 -5.29
CA GLN A 88 12.31 4.90 -4.02
C GLN A 88 13.70 4.40 -3.59
N PHE A 89 14.62 4.22 -4.53
CA PHE A 89 15.95 3.70 -4.28
C PHE A 89 17.02 4.80 -4.29
N HIS A 90 16.83 5.87 -5.05
CA HIS A 90 17.84 6.91 -5.25
C HIS A 90 17.29 8.27 -4.82
N LYS A 91 17.63 8.67 -3.60
CA LYS A 91 17.01 9.80 -2.89
C LYS A 91 17.16 11.17 -3.54
N GLU A 92 18.08 11.33 -4.49
CA GLU A 92 18.28 12.58 -5.23
C GLU A 92 17.46 12.63 -6.53
N ARG A 93 16.82 11.52 -6.89
CA ARG A 93 16.21 11.31 -8.20
C ARG A 93 14.69 11.34 -8.15
N ALA A 94 14.11 11.97 -9.16
CA ALA A 94 12.67 11.91 -9.43
C ALA A 94 12.44 11.95 -10.94
N PHE A 95 11.30 11.43 -11.36
CA PHE A 95 10.86 11.41 -12.75
C PHE A 95 9.54 12.16 -12.90
N VAL A 96 9.41 12.84 -14.03
CA VAL A 96 8.19 13.51 -14.47
C VAL A 96 7.82 12.95 -15.84
N THR A 97 6.60 12.46 -15.99
CA THR A 97 6.05 12.11 -17.30
C THR A 97 5.09 13.21 -17.75
N THR A 98 5.17 13.57 -19.03
CA THR A 98 4.30 14.58 -19.64
C THR A 98 3.16 13.94 -20.40
N LYS A 99 2.04 14.65 -20.61
CA LYS A 99 0.90 14.18 -21.40
C LYS A 99 1.29 14.05 -22.88
N SER A 100 2.24 14.86 -23.35
CA SER A 100 2.90 14.69 -24.65
C SER A 100 3.75 13.41 -24.78
N GLY A 101 3.94 12.62 -23.71
CA GLY A 101 4.68 11.34 -23.74
C GLY A 101 6.16 11.45 -23.37
N GLY A 102 6.67 12.65 -23.09
CA GLY A 102 8.05 12.87 -22.65
C GLY A 102 8.30 12.39 -21.23
N ILE A 103 9.51 11.88 -20.98
CA ILE A 103 9.98 11.52 -19.64
C ILE A 103 11.16 12.41 -19.28
N HIS A 104 11.11 13.04 -18.12
CA HIS A 104 12.17 13.88 -17.58
C HIS A 104 12.67 13.32 -16.26
N VAL A 105 13.95 13.54 -15.99
CA VAL A 105 14.62 13.12 -14.76
C VAL A 105 15.36 14.29 -14.13
N THR A 106 15.29 14.36 -12.81
CA THR A 106 16.22 15.12 -11.97
C THR A 106 17.12 14.15 -11.24
N GLU A 107 18.38 14.49 -11.02
CA GLU A 107 19.29 13.76 -10.13
C GLU A 107 19.88 14.66 -9.04
N ASP A 108 19.30 15.83 -8.83
CA ASP A 108 19.71 16.80 -7.81
C ASP A 108 18.51 17.40 -7.07
N GLN A 109 17.50 16.57 -6.80
CA GLN A 109 16.29 16.92 -6.04
C GLN A 109 15.50 18.08 -6.67
N GLY A 110 15.29 18.03 -7.99
CA GLY A 110 14.44 18.96 -8.73
C GLY A 110 15.08 20.32 -9.02
N ARG A 111 16.38 20.49 -8.76
CA ARG A 111 17.10 21.73 -9.10
C ARG A 111 17.35 21.83 -10.60
N ASN A 112 17.63 20.71 -11.26
CA ASN A 112 17.81 20.62 -12.70
C ASN A 112 17.02 19.43 -13.28
N TRP A 113 16.40 19.65 -14.43
CA TRP A 113 15.61 18.65 -15.13
C TRP A 113 16.21 18.38 -16.51
N LYS A 114 16.27 17.11 -16.88
CA LYS A 114 16.76 16.66 -18.20
C LYS A 114 15.75 15.71 -18.81
N GLN A 115 15.48 15.88 -20.10
CA GLN A 115 14.65 14.95 -20.85
C GLN A 115 15.43 13.66 -21.14
N ILE A 116 14.78 12.52 -20.95
CA ILE A 116 15.29 11.19 -21.32
C ILE A 116 15.07 11.00 -22.82
N SER A 117 16.09 10.51 -23.53
CA SER A 117 16.01 10.25 -24.96
C SER A 117 15.25 8.96 -25.22
N LEU A 118 13.99 9.07 -25.65
CA LEU A 118 13.17 7.92 -26.02
C LEU A 118 13.55 7.43 -27.44
N PRO A 119 13.49 6.11 -27.70
CA PRO A 119 13.62 5.56 -29.05
C PRO A 119 12.64 6.19 -30.06
N GLU A 120 13.10 6.43 -31.29
CA GLU A 120 12.32 7.06 -32.38
C GLU A 120 10.98 6.34 -32.65
N GLU A 121 10.94 5.01 -32.49
CA GLU A 121 9.73 4.20 -32.68
C GLU A 121 8.58 4.54 -31.71
N ILE A 122 8.88 5.26 -30.62
CA ILE A 122 7.94 5.58 -29.53
C ILE A 122 7.94 7.07 -29.14
N GLU A 123 8.63 7.94 -29.89
CA GLU A 123 8.82 9.36 -29.56
C GLU A 123 7.49 10.14 -29.46
N ASP A 124 6.43 9.68 -30.14
CA ASP A 124 5.09 10.31 -30.17
C ASP A 124 4.00 9.51 -29.40
N LYS A 125 4.35 8.64 -28.44
CA LYS A 125 3.39 7.70 -27.83
C LYS A 125 3.05 8.00 -26.36
N GLU A 126 1.76 8.02 -26.07
CA GLU A 126 1.17 8.52 -24.81
C GLU A 126 1.36 7.60 -23.58
N ARG A 127 1.99 6.43 -23.69
CA ARG A 127 1.99 5.43 -22.60
C ARG A 127 3.30 4.66 -22.47
N CYS A 128 4.24 5.26 -21.75
CA CYS A 128 5.44 4.61 -21.29
C CYS A 128 5.54 4.65 -19.75
N SER A 129 6.08 3.59 -19.16
CA SER A 129 6.40 3.49 -17.73
C SER A 129 7.87 3.14 -17.55
N LEU A 130 8.49 3.72 -16.52
CA LEU A 130 9.90 3.51 -16.21
C LEU A 130 10.06 2.73 -14.90
N GLN A 131 10.99 1.78 -14.89
CA GLN A 131 11.42 1.06 -13.69
C GLN A 131 12.91 1.32 -13.44
N THR A 132 13.25 1.58 -12.18
CA THR A 132 14.59 1.89 -11.66
C THR A 132 15.22 0.68 -10.98
N HIS A 133 16.54 0.55 -11.06
CA HIS A 133 17.28 -0.52 -10.38
C HIS A 133 17.69 -0.13 -8.94
N PRO A 134 17.55 -1.03 -7.94
CA PRO A 134 17.81 -0.69 -6.52
C PRO A 134 19.22 -0.21 -6.18
N PHE A 135 20.23 -0.65 -6.95
CA PHE A 135 21.64 -0.40 -6.65
C PHE A 135 22.38 0.43 -7.69
N ASN A 136 21.86 0.54 -8.91
CA ASN A 136 22.59 1.16 -10.02
C ASN A 136 21.71 2.23 -10.67
N THR A 137 22.12 3.48 -10.58
CA THR A 137 21.38 4.60 -11.16
C THR A 137 21.30 4.54 -12.68
N ASN A 138 22.27 3.90 -13.35
CA ASN A 138 22.29 3.83 -14.80
C ASN A 138 21.31 2.80 -15.38
N PHE A 139 20.88 1.83 -14.58
CA PHE A 139 20.05 0.72 -15.04
C PHE A 139 18.58 1.11 -15.00
N LEU A 140 17.97 1.20 -16.18
CA LEU A 140 16.56 1.54 -16.34
C LEU A 140 15.87 0.52 -17.25
N LEU A 141 14.63 0.18 -16.92
CA LEU A 141 13.72 -0.52 -17.82
C LEU A 141 12.61 0.43 -18.23
N LEU A 142 12.29 0.44 -19.52
CA LEU A 142 11.24 1.26 -20.10
C LEU A 142 10.23 0.32 -20.78
N HIS A 143 8.96 0.40 -20.38
CA HIS A 143 7.87 -0.34 -21.02
C HIS A 143 6.92 0.64 -21.68
N CYS A 144 6.65 0.43 -22.96
CA CYS A 144 5.74 1.28 -23.71
C CYS A 144 4.65 0.46 -24.38
N SER A 145 3.46 1.04 -24.50
CA SER A 145 2.32 0.44 -25.19
C SER A 145 2.05 1.18 -26.51
N ILE A 146 1.89 0.39 -27.58
CA ILE A 146 1.55 0.87 -28.91
C ILE A 146 0.19 0.29 -29.28
N MET A 147 -0.72 1.15 -29.74
CA MET A 147 -2.02 0.71 -30.25
C MET A 147 -1.96 0.65 -31.78
N HIS A 148 -2.11 -0.54 -32.34
CA HIS A 148 -2.20 -0.73 -33.78
C HIS A 148 -3.68 -0.76 -34.20
N GLY A 149 -4.02 -0.04 -35.28
CA GLY A 149 -5.41 0.08 -35.76
C GLY A 149 -6.35 0.89 -34.85
N ASN A 150 -7.66 0.76 -35.05
CA ASN A 150 -8.70 1.46 -34.27
C ASN A 150 -9.05 0.74 -32.96
N PHE A 151 -8.06 0.33 -32.18
CA PHE A 151 -8.31 -0.38 -30.92
C PHE A 151 -8.94 0.55 -29.87
N GLN A 152 -10.19 0.31 -29.49
CA GLN A 152 -10.84 0.96 -28.34
C GLN A 152 -10.91 -0.04 -27.18
N LEU A 153 -10.28 0.26 -26.04
CA LEU A 153 -10.48 -0.50 -24.81
C LEU A 153 -11.95 -0.43 -24.41
N GLY A 154 -12.62 -1.58 -24.40
CA GLY A 154 -13.93 -1.76 -23.77
C GLY A 154 -15.07 -0.94 -24.40
N THR A 155 -15.67 -1.43 -25.50
CA THR A 155 -17.09 -1.18 -25.77
C THR A 155 -17.76 -2.39 -26.41
N ASN A 156 -19.04 -2.58 -26.08
CA ASN A 156 -19.96 -3.61 -26.57
C ASN A 156 -20.20 -3.58 -28.11
N SER A 157 -19.17 -3.65 -28.94
CA SER A 157 -19.34 -3.74 -30.38
C SER A 157 -19.67 -5.18 -30.78
N LYS A 158 -20.91 -5.42 -31.23
CA LYS A 158 -21.38 -6.72 -31.76
C LYS A 158 -20.71 -7.13 -33.10
N LYS A 159 -19.63 -6.47 -33.52
CA LYS A 159 -18.98 -6.70 -34.81
C LYS A 159 -17.47 -6.89 -34.60
N ARG A 160 -16.93 -7.96 -35.18
CA ARG A 160 -15.50 -8.18 -35.38
C ARG A 160 -14.96 -6.99 -36.18
N PRO A 161 -13.86 -6.33 -35.76
CA PRO A 161 -13.25 -5.29 -36.58
C PRO A 161 -12.76 -5.89 -37.91
N ASP A 162 -12.93 -5.16 -39.01
CA ASP A 162 -12.49 -5.60 -40.35
C ASP A 162 -10.95 -5.46 -40.55
N SER A 163 -10.23 -4.92 -39.56
CA SER A 163 -8.77 -4.71 -39.56
C SER A 163 -8.14 -5.26 -38.27
N SER A 164 -6.91 -5.78 -38.33
CA SER A 164 -6.13 -6.24 -37.16
C SER A 164 -5.80 -5.08 -36.21
N SER A 165 -6.67 -4.84 -35.24
CA SER A 165 -6.41 -3.89 -34.15
C SER A 165 -5.91 -4.65 -32.92
N PHE A 166 -4.69 -4.37 -32.47
CA PHE A 166 -4.08 -5.03 -31.31
C PHE A 166 -3.21 -4.07 -30.50
N MET A 167 -2.97 -4.42 -29.25
CA MET A 167 -2.01 -3.73 -28.40
C MET A 167 -0.65 -4.41 -28.49
N GLU A 168 0.39 -3.64 -28.78
CA GLU A 168 1.77 -4.10 -28.65
C GLU A 168 2.39 -3.53 -27.37
N ARG A 169 3.07 -4.36 -26.57
CA ARG A 169 3.88 -3.90 -25.44
C ARG A 169 5.36 -4.17 -25.71
N ILE A 170 6.18 -3.12 -25.64
CA ILE A 170 7.62 -3.22 -25.91
C ILE A 170 8.39 -2.92 -24.62
N ALA A 171 9.41 -3.73 -24.34
CA ALA A 171 10.38 -3.51 -23.28
C ALA A 171 11.72 -3.04 -23.86
N TYR A 172 12.28 -2.00 -23.25
CA TYR A 172 13.63 -1.54 -23.50
C TYR A 172 14.44 -1.54 -22.21
N ALA A 173 15.75 -1.68 -22.35
CA ALA A 173 16.70 -1.56 -21.25
C ALA A 173 17.77 -0.52 -21.57
N SER A 174 18.20 0.19 -20.53
CA SER A 174 19.30 1.15 -20.58
C SER A 174 20.29 0.83 -19.47
N ASP A 175 21.58 0.89 -19.80
CA ASP A 175 22.72 0.78 -18.90
C ASP A 175 23.51 2.10 -18.78
N ASP A 176 22.95 3.20 -19.30
CA ASP A 176 23.60 4.51 -19.40
C ASP A 176 22.76 5.69 -18.84
N ALA A 177 21.84 5.37 -17.93
CA ALA A 177 20.90 6.31 -17.30
C ALA A 177 19.89 6.93 -18.29
N GLY A 178 19.45 6.15 -19.29
CA GLY A 178 18.41 6.56 -20.24
C GLY A 178 18.91 7.50 -21.33
N LYS A 179 20.23 7.55 -21.59
CA LYS A 179 20.76 8.25 -22.77
C LYS A 179 20.50 7.45 -24.04
N SER A 180 20.49 6.13 -23.92
CA SER A 180 20.09 5.22 -24.97
C SER A 180 19.31 4.03 -24.40
N PHE A 181 18.44 3.47 -25.23
CA PHE A 181 17.62 2.32 -24.89
C PHE A 181 17.75 1.25 -25.96
N ARG A 182 17.97 0.00 -25.54
CA ARG A 182 17.97 -1.16 -26.40
C ARG A 182 16.67 -1.93 -26.23
N ARG A 183 15.98 -2.24 -27.33
CA ARG A 183 14.81 -3.13 -27.32
C ARG A 183 15.23 -4.53 -26.87
N ILE A 184 14.52 -5.09 -25.90
CA ILE A 184 14.68 -6.50 -25.53
C ILE A 184 13.75 -7.32 -26.44
N GLY A 185 14.34 -8.02 -27.41
CA GLY A 185 13.59 -8.92 -28.30
C GLY A 185 13.32 -10.27 -27.65
N GLU A 186 12.17 -10.90 -27.91
CA GLU A 186 11.99 -12.29 -27.50
C GLU A 186 12.89 -13.26 -28.29
N PRO A 187 13.29 -14.39 -27.69
CA PRO A 187 14.00 -15.46 -28.39
C PRO A 187 13.11 -16.34 -29.30
N VAL A 188 11.84 -15.96 -29.55
CA VAL A 188 10.85 -16.76 -30.30
C VAL A 188 10.52 -16.11 -31.66
N HIS A 189 10.09 -16.93 -32.63
CA HIS A 189 9.84 -16.56 -34.03
C HIS A 189 8.89 -15.38 -34.24
N GLU A 190 9.16 -14.60 -35.30
CA GLU A 190 8.28 -13.55 -35.83
C GLU A 190 6.83 -14.03 -35.92
N TYR A 191 5.93 -13.37 -35.17
CA TYR A 191 4.49 -13.63 -35.23
C TYR A 191 3.85 -12.75 -36.31
N GLU A 192 3.20 -13.37 -37.30
CA GLU A 192 2.41 -12.62 -38.29
C GLU A 192 1.09 -12.14 -37.67
N ALA A 193 0.82 -10.83 -37.73
CA ALA A 193 -0.40 -10.26 -37.18
C ALA A 193 -1.66 -10.83 -37.87
N THR A 194 -2.45 -11.59 -37.11
CA THR A 194 -3.74 -12.11 -37.57
C THR A 194 -4.88 -11.15 -37.17
N PRO A 195 -6.05 -11.18 -37.84
CA PRO A 195 -7.21 -10.37 -37.45
C PRO A 195 -7.74 -10.65 -36.04
N ASP A 196 -7.36 -11.79 -35.45
CA ASP A 196 -7.79 -12.24 -34.14
C ASP A 196 -6.79 -11.90 -33.03
N LEU A 197 -5.63 -11.35 -33.37
CA LEU A 197 -4.64 -10.89 -32.40
C LEU A 197 -5.20 -9.73 -31.58
N GLN A 198 -5.16 -9.84 -30.25
CA GLN A 198 -5.58 -8.78 -29.32
C GLN A 198 -4.40 -8.13 -28.62
N TYR A 199 -3.43 -8.93 -28.17
CA TYR A 199 -2.24 -8.47 -27.47
C TYR A 199 -1.00 -9.21 -27.96
N HIS A 200 0.12 -8.49 -28.09
CA HIS A 200 1.43 -9.04 -28.42
C HIS A 200 2.50 -8.23 -27.72
N GLY A 201 3.31 -8.81 -26.85
CA GLY A 201 4.41 -8.01 -26.30
C GLY A 201 5.14 -8.55 -25.09
N THR A 202 6.23 -7.88 -24.81
CA THR A 202 7.21 -8.24 -23.79
C THR A 202 7.11 -7.32 -22.60
N THR A 203 7.01 -7.91 -21.41
CA THR A 203 7.16 -7.20 -20.12
C THR A 203 8.37 -7.78 -19.40
N CYS A 204 9.18 -6.91 -18.80
CA CYS A 204 10.43 -7.30 -18.14
C CYS A 204 10.52 -6.68 -16.74
N GLN A 205 11.28 -7.33 -15.86
CA GLN A 205 11.58 -6.85 -14.51
C GLN A 205 13.04 -7.19 -14.16
N PHE A 206 13.69 -6.32 -13.40
CA PHE A 206 14.99 -6.65 -12.80
C PHE A 206 14.82 -7.82 -11.82
N ALA A 207 15.74 -8.79 -11.86
CA ALA A 207 15.79 -9.87 -10.87
C ALA A 207 16.02 -9.33 -9.45
N THR A 208 16.66 -8.17 -9.33
CA THR A 208 16.78 -7.44 -8.06
C THR A 208 15.60 -6.48 -7.90
N SER A 209 14.64 -6.82 -7.04
CA SER A 209 13.46 -6.00 -6.76
C SER A 209 13.61 -5.01 -5.60
N SER A 210 14.60 -5.20 -4.72
CA SER A 210 14.80 -4.35 -3.53
C SER A 210 16.27 -4.27 -3.09
N ARG A 211 16.56 -3.40 -2.10
CA ARG A 211 17.90 -3.28 -1.49
C ARG A 211 18.29 -4.47 -0.60
N ASP A 212 17.34 -5.30 -0.22
CA ASP A 212 17.56 -6.53 0.54
C ASP A 212 17.77 -7.75 -0.38
N SER A 213 17.74 -7.55 -1.71
CA SER A 213 17.79 -8.66 -2.65
C SER A 213 19.14 -9.36 -2.69
N THR A 214 19.10 -10.69 -2.70
CA THR A 214 20.26 -11.59 -2.80
C THR A 214 20.45 -12.13 -4.23
N LEU A 215 19.51 -11.85 -5.12
CA LEU A 215 19.53 -12.26 -6.52
C LEU A 215 20.59 -11.49 -7.32
N ASP A 216 20.97 -12.04 -8.47
CA ASP A 216 21.93 -11.38 -9.37
C ASP A 216 21.38 -10.03 -9.85
N ARG A 217 22.26 -9.02 -9.86
CA ARG A 217 21.93 -7.62 -10.14
C ARG A 217 21.84 -7.32 -11.63
N ASP A 218 22.43 -8.16 -12.47
CA ASP A 218 22.50 -7.93 -13.91
C ASP A 218 21.43 -8.70 -14.69
N ILE A 219 20.70 -9.60 -14.02
CA ILE A 219 19.65 -10.41 -14.66
C ILE A 219 18.35 -9.59 -14.80
N ILE A 220 17.79 -9.62 -16.00
CA ILE A 220 16.45 -9.11 -16.31
C ILE A 220 15.62 -10.29 -16.81
N TYR A 221 14.52 -10.59 -16.11
CA TYR A 221 13.54 -11.57 -16.56
C TYR A 221 12.44 -10.91 -17.37
N CYS A 222 11.97 -11.60 -18.40
CA CYS A 222 10.96 -11.11 -19.33
C CYS A 222 9.93 -12.18 -19.65
N ILE A 223 8.66 -11.79 -19.72
CA ILE A 223 7.57 -12.59 -20.25
C ILE A 223 7.10 -11.94 -21.54
N HIS A 224 7.18 -12.69 -22.64
CA HIS A 224 6.51 -12.34 -23.88
C HIS A 224 5.14 -13.01 -23.93
N LYS A 225 4.06 -12.25 -24.15
CA LYS A 225 2.68 -12.78 -24.24
C LYS A 225 2.08 -12.50 -25.61
N VAL A 226 1.39 -13.49 -26.16
CA VAL A 226 0.58 -13.39 -27.37
C VAL A 226 -0.83 -13.85 -27.05
N GLU A 227 -1.81 -12.97 -27.24
CA GLU A 227 -3.22 -13.24 -26.94
C GLU A 227 -4.05 -13.17 -28.22
N VAL A 228 -4.73 -14.27 -28.54
CA VAL A 228 -5.55 -14.41 -29.73
C VAL A 228 -7.00 -14.70 -29.35
N MET A 229 -7.94 -13.96 -29.94
CA MET A 229 -9.36 -14.18 -29.75
C MET A 229 -9.80 -15.48 -30.43
N THR A 230 -10.37 -16.42 -29.68
CA THR A 230 -10.81 -17.72 -30.21
C THR A 230 -12.32 -17.81 -30.37
N ASN A 231 -13.09 -17.29 -29.41
CA ASN A 231 -14.55 -17.37 -29.43
C ASN A 231 -15.22 -16.21 -28.69
N MET A 232 -16.55 -16.14 -28.73
CA MET A 232 -17.35 -15.27 -27.86
C MET A 232 -18.24 -16.12 -26.95
N ARG A 233 -18.03 -16.03 -25.63
CA ARG A 233 -18.85 -16.71 -24.62
C ARG A 233 -20.04 -15.81 -24.27
N GLU A 234 -21.25 -16.37 -24.29
CA GLU A 234 -22.45 -15.64 -23.85
C GLU A 234 -22.39 -15.43 -22.33
N TRP A 235 -22.30 -14.18 -21.88
CA TRP A 235 -22.34 -13.80 -20.47
C TRP A 235 -23.77 -13.47 -20.05
N PHE A 236 -24.29 -14.13 -19.01
CA PHE A 236 -25.63 -13.86 -18.50
C PHE A 236 -25.65 -12.56 -17.68
N SER A 237 -25.71 -11.41 -18.35
CA SER A 237 -26.24 -10.21 -17.69
C SER A 237 -27.76 -10.36 -17.59
N HIS A 238 -28.32 -10.25 -16.38
CA HIS A 238 -29.78 -10.33 -16.14
C HIS A 238 -30.53 -9.07 -16.63
N THR A 239 -30.06 -8.40 -17.67
CA THR A 239 -30.70 -7.18 -18.19
C THR A 239 -31.74 -7.53 -19.24
N TYR A 240 -33.01 -7.24 -18.95
CA TYR A 240 -34.11 -7.31 -19.91
C TYR A 240 -34.26 -5.94 -20.59
N GLY A 241 -34.30 -5.93 -21.92
CA GLY A 241 -34.68 -4.75 -22.71
C GLY A 241 -36.18 -4.75 -23.01
N MET A 242 -36.75 -3.55 -23.22
CA MET A 242 -38.15 -3.38 -23.61
C MET A 242 -38.22 -2.67 -24.97
N ASP A 243 -38.93 -3.27 -25.92
CA ASP A 243 -39.33 -2.62 -27.17
C ASP A 243 -40.68 -1.93 -26.93
N ILE A 244 -40.68 -0.60 -26.88
CA ILE A 244 -41.86 0.21 -26.51
C ILE A 244 -42.92 0.16 -27.60
N GLU A 245 -42.54 0.02 -28.88
CA GLU A 245 -43.47 -0.04 -30.00
C GLU A 245 -44.13 -1.42 -30.10
N LYS A 246 -43.36 -2.48 -29.88
CA LYS A 246 -43.85 -3.87 -29.98
C LYS A 246 -44.42 -4.43 -28.68
N LYS A 247 -44.26 -3.72 -27.55
CA LYS A 247 -44.70 -4.15 -26.21
C LYS A 247 -44.14 -5.51 -25.80
N THR A 248 -42.90 -5.81 -26.17
CA THR A 248 -42.22 -7.07 -25.86
C THR A 248 -40.97 -6.86 -25.01
N PHE A 249 -40.72 -7.81 -24.11
CA PHE A 249 -39.48 -7.91 -23.35
C PHE A 249 -38.53 -8.86 -24.06
N PHE A 250 -37.25 -8.50 -24.16
CA PHE A 250 -36.22 -9.37 -24.71
C PHE A 250 -35.04 -9.47 -23.75
N LYS A 251 -34.39 -10.63 -23.72
CA LYS A 251 -33.19 -10.86 -22.91
C LYS A 251 -31.99 -10.22 -23.63
N LYS A 252 -31.26 -9.31 -22.97
CA LYS A 252 -30.06 -8.72 -23.55
C LYS A 252 -28.94 -9.74 -23.43
N LYS A 253 -28.50 -10.31 -24.56
CA LYS A 253 -27.33 -11.19 -24.61
C LYS A 253 -26.08 -10.31 -24.69
N SER A 254 -25.24 -10.39 -23.67
CA SER A 254 -23.87 -9.85 -23.70
C SER A 254 -22.92 -11.01 -24.00
N PHE A 255 -21.84 -10.73 -24.71
CA PHE A 255 -20.84 -11.72 -25.06
C PHE A 255 -19.48 -11.22 -24.61
N ASP A 256 -18.73 -12.05 -23.92
CA ASP A 256 -17.33 -11.79 -23.57
C ASP A 256 -16.42 -12.53 -24.56
N PRO A 257 -15.37 -11.87 -25.07
CA PRO A 257 -14.38 -12.56 -25.88
C PRO A 257 -13.65 -13.61 -25.02
N VAL A 258 -13.52 -14.82 -25.56
CA VAL A 258 -12.64 -15.86 -25.04
C VAL A 258 -11.35 -15.76 -25.83
N SER A 259 -10.25 -15.48 -25.14
CA SER A 259 -8.91 -15.46 -25.71
C SER A 259 -8.12 -16.71 -25.33
N ASN A 260 -7.15 -17.05 -26.16
CA ASN A 260 -6.10 -18.00 -25.84
C ASN A 260 -4.79 -17.21 -25.70
N THR A 261 -4.07 -17.43 -24.60
CA THR A 261 -2.86 -16.68 -24.27
C THR A 261 -1.67 -17.62 -24.21
N MET A 262 -0.69 -17.40 -25.09
CA MET A 262 0.59 -18.09 -25.07
C MET A 262 1.64 -17.16 -24.50
N SER A 263 2.39 -17.62 -23.50
CA SER A 263 3.38 -16.80 -22.82
C SER A 263 4.71 -17.52 -22.65
N THR A 264 5.81 -16.86 -23.00
CA THR A 264 7.16 -17.42 -22.94
C THR A 264 8.04 -16.64 -21.97
N LEU A 265 8.64 -17.35 -21.02
CA LEU A 265 9.60 -16.81 -20.07
C LEU A 265 11.03 -16.91 -20.61
N PHE A 266 11.75 -15.80 -20.53
CA PHE A 266 13.15 -15.71 -20.93
C PHE A 266 13.88 -14.66 -20.07
N TYR A 267 15.20 -14.58 -20.21
CA TYR A 267 16.00 -13.60 -19.48
C TYR A 267 17.16 -13.07 -20.34
N THR A 268 17.74 -11.96 -19.89
CA THR A 268 18.96 -11.37 -20.41
C THR A 268 19.89 -10.97 -19.28
N THR A 269 21.19 -10.92 -19.58
CA THR A 269 22.27 -10.52 -18.65
C THR A 269 23.10 -9.36 -19.22
N ASP A 270 22.72 -8.86 -20.40
CA ASP A 270 23.47 -7.90 -21.18
C ASP A 270 22.56 -6.80 -21.76
N PHE A 271 21.45 -6.54 -21.07
CA PHE A 271 20.47 -5.51 -21.40
C PHE A 271 19.90 -5.70 -22.81
N GLY A 272 19.51 -6.94 -23.13
CA GLY A 272 18.86 -7.31 -24.39
C GLY A 272 19.79 -7.44 -25.60
N GLN A 273 21.11 -7.46 -25.40
CA GLN A 273 22.06 -7.81 -26.48
C GLN A 273 21.88 -9.26 -26.92
N SER A 274 21.64 -10.14 -25.95
CA SER A 274 21.27 -11.53 -26.14
C SER A 274 20.21 -11.93 -25.12
N THR A 275 19.35 -12.85 -25.53
CA THR A 275 18.25 -13.38 -24.71
C THR A 275 18.31 -14.90 -24.69
N LYS A 276 17.98 -15.48 -23.55
CA LYS A 276 17.99 -16.93 -23.33
C LYS A 276 16.64 -17.36 -22.77
N LEU A 277 16.08 -18.44 -23.33
CA LEU A 277 14.89 -19.08 -22.78
C LEU A 277 15.20 -19.65 -21.39
N VAL A 278 14.19 -19.69 -20.52
CA VAL A 278 14.25 -20.46 -19.29
C VAL A 278 13.94 -21.91 -19.63
N ASP A 279 14.97 -22.76 -19.66
CA ASP A 279 14.90 -24.13 -20.19
C ASP A 279 13.86 -25.01 -19.48
N GLU A 280 13.62 -24.78 -18.19
CA GLU A 280 12.66 -25.54 -17.38
C GLU A 280 11.21 -25.19 -17.69
N LEU A 281 10.94 -23.95 -18.13
CA LEU A 281 9.59 -23.44 -18.44
C LEU A 281 9.31 -23.33 -19.94
N LYS A 282 10.25 -23.71 -20.82
CA LYS A 282 10.12 -23.53 -22.27
C LYS A 282 8.91 -24.23 -22.91
N ASP A 283 8.45 -25.33 -22.31
CA ASP A 283 7.34 -26.15 -22.80
C ASP A 283 6.00 -25.78 -22.11
N PHE A 284 5.98 -24.76 -21.25
CA PHE A 284 4.81 -24.30 -20.51
C PHE A 284 4.44 -22.85 -20.87
N SER A 285 3.16 -22.50 -20.73
CA SER A 285 2.73 -21.11 -20.86
C SER A 285 2.91 -20.41 -19.52
N THR A 286 3.86 -19.48 -19.41
CA THR A 286 4.15 -18.77 -18.15
C THR A 286 3.18 -17.62 -17.96
N GLU A 287 2.27 -17.72 -16.99
CA GLU A 287 1.22 -16.74 -16.77
C GLU A 287 1.76 -15.47 -16.09
N GLU A 288 2.56 -15.65 -15.04
CA GLU A 288 3.09 -14.57 -14.23
C GLU A 288 4.39 -14.97 -13.51
N ILE A 289 5.21 -13.98 -13.18
CA ILE A 289 6.34 -14.13 -12.26
C ILE A 289 6.28 -13.05 -11.18
N TRP A 290 6.71 -13.39 -9.97
CA TRP A 290 6.92 -12.46 -8.87
C TRP A 290 8.35 -12.54 -8.37
N ILE A 291 8.96 -11.37 -8.18
CA ILE A 291 10.37 -11.24 -7.81
C ILE A 291 10.46 -10.75 -6.36
N PHE A 292 10.85 -11.67 -5.48
CA PHE A 292 11.11 -11.44 -4.07
C PHE A 292 12.58 -11.07 -3.83
N PRO A 293 12.95 -10.61 -2.62
CA PRO A 293 14.35 -10.33 -2.32
C PRO A 293 15.28 -11.52 -2.61
N SER A 294 14.89 -12.74 -2.26
CA SER A 294 15.76 -13.93 -2.45
C SER A 294 15.20 -15.01 -3.39
N HIS A 295 13.97 -14.85 -3.89
CA HIS A 295 13.28 -15.87 -4.67
C HIS A 295 12.58 -15.26 -5.88
N ILE A 296 12.39 -16.07 -6.92
CA ILE A 296 11.50 -15.76 -8.03
C ILE A 296 10.49 -16.89 -8.12
N LEU A 297 9.21 -16.52 -8.04
CA LEU A 297 8.08 -17.41 -8.15
C LEU A 297 7.48 -17.27 -9.55
N GLY A 298 7.27 -18.38 -10.27
CA GLY A 298 6.62 -18.41 -11.57
C GLY A 298 5.41 -19.33 -11.57
N ILE A 299 4.34 -18.91 -12.23
CA ILE A 299 3.13 -19.71 -12.45
C ILE A 299 3.04 -20.05 -13.92
N SER A 300 2.72 -21.31 -14.20
CA SER A 300 2.53 -21.76 -15.56
C SER A 300 1.37 -22.73 -15.69
N SER A 301 0.73 -22.74 -16.85
CA SER A 301 -0.25 -23.75 -17.23
C SER A 301 0.25 -24.63 -18.38
N GLU A 302 -0.28 -25.85 -18.47
CA GLU A 302 -0.10 -26.69 -19.66
C GLU A 302 -0.91 -26.09 -20.81
N GLY A 303 -0.26 -25.84 -21.95
CA GLY A 303 -0.73 -24.93 -23.01
C GLY A 303 -1.98 -25.32 -23.81
N ASN A 304 -2.94 -26.05 -23.26
CA ASN A 304 -4.20 -26.43 -23.92
C ASN A 304 -5.43 -26.59 -23.00
N GLU A 305 -5.33 -26.40 -21.67
CA GLU A 305 -6.50 -26.52 -20.79
C GLU A 305 -7.25 -25.18 -20.65
N LEU A 306 -8.52 -25.17 -21.06
CA LEU A 306 -9.46 -24.04 -20.86
C LEU A 306 -9.94 -23.92 -19.41
N ASP A 307 -9.70 -24.96 -18.62
CA ASP A 307 -9.86 -24.99 -17.17
C ASP A 307 -8.45 -24.82 -16.60
N HIS A 308 -8.22 -23.83 -15.76
CA HIS A 308 -6.95 -23.57 -15.07
C HIS A 308 -6.59 -24.68 -14.04
N THR A 309 -6.85 -25.94 -14.37
CA THR A 309 -6.88 -27.10 -13.45
C THR A 309 -5.52 -27.70 -13.15
N ALA A 310 -4.47 -27.30 -13.88
CA ALA A 310 -3.10 -27.79 -13.71
C ALA A 310 -2.07 -26.65 -13.64
N GLU A 311 -2.40 -25.57 -12.92
CA GLU A 311 -1.41 -24.53 -12.60
C GLU A 311 -0.24 -25.14 -11.82
N ARG A 312 0.97 -24.91 -12.31
CA ARG A 312 2.22 -25.36 -11.70
C ARG A 312 2.97 -24.18 -11.12
N ILE A 313 3.44 -24.36 -9.90
CA ILE A 313 4.24 -23.37 -9.19
C ILE A 313 5.73 -23.73 -9.34
N TRP A 314 6.52 -22.74 -9.72
CA TRP A 314 7.96 -22.85 -9.90
C TRP A 314 8.68 -21.81 -9.05
N VAL A 315 9.79 -22.19 -8.44
CA VAL A 315 10.61 -21.28 -7.63
C VAL A 315 12.09 -21.42 -7.98
N THR A 316 12.81 -20.29 -7.97
CA THR A 316 14.27 -20.23 -8.06
C THR A 316 14.85 -19.21 -7.09
N THR A 317 16.08 -19.44 -6.65
CA THR A 317 16.90 -18.52 -5.84
C THR A 317 18.10 -17.97 -6.64
N GLY A 318 17.97 -17.91 -7.97
CA GLY A 318 19.05 -17.51 -8.91
C GLY A 318 19.67 -18.66 -9.70
N GLY A 319 19.13 -19.87 -9.57
CA GLY A 319 19.50 -21.06 -10.36
C GLY A 319 18.38 -21.53 -11.28
N PRO A 320 18.35 -22.82 -11.66
CA PRO A 320 17.24 -23.39 -12.44
C PRO A 320 15.94 -23.37 -11.63
N PHE A 321 14.81 -23.14 -12.30
CA PHE A 321 13.49 -23.22 -11.69
C PHE A 321 13.15 -24.64 -11.27
N LYS A 322 12.54 -24.80 -10.10
CA LYS A 322 12.12 -26.08 -9.54
C LYS A 322 10.66 -26.04 -9.12
N HIS A 323 10.00 -27.18 -9.14
CA HIS A 323 8.62 -27.28 -8.67
C HIS A 323 8.52 -27.02 -7.17
N ALA A 324 7.54 -26.20 -6.79
CA ALA A 324 7.11 -26.08 -5.41
C ALA A 324 6.02 -27.11 -5.09
N HIS A 325 6.04 -27.61 -3.85
CA HIS A 325 5.09 -28.58 -3.33
C HIS A 325 4.15 -27.91 -2.32
N LEU A 326 2.86 -28.02 -2.58
CA LEU A 326 1.81 -27.57 -1.68
C LEU A 326 1.37 -28.70 -0.74
N PRO A 327 0.82 -28.37 0.45
CA PRO A 327 0.18 -29.34 1.32
C PRO A 327 -0.91 -30.13 0.59
N LYS A 328 -1.10 -31.39 0.99
CA LYS A 328 -2.13 -32.25 0.40
C LYS A 328 -3.52 -31.63 0.57
N GLY A 329 -4.23 -31.46 -0.56
CA GLY A 329 -5.59 -30.89 -0.58
C GLY A 329 -5.63 -29.37 -0.74
N ALA A 330 -4.48 -28.70 -0.75
CA ALA A 330 -4.36 -27.28 -1.08
C ALA A 330 -4.17 -27.10 -2.59
N VAL A 331 -4.92 -26.17 -3.18
CA VAL A 331 -4.82 -25.77 -4.58
C VAL A 331 -4.57 -24.27 -4.62
N PHE A 332 -3.59 -23.83 -5.40
CA PHE A 332 -3.27 -22.40 -5.53
C PHE A 332 -4.47 -21.58 -6.03
N SER A 333 -4.64 -20.38 -5.49
CA SER A 333 -5.76 -19.48 -5.83
C SER A 333 -5.23 -18.15 -6.40
N PRO A 334 -5.01 -18.03 -7.72
CA PRO A 334 -4.33 -16.88 -8.34
C PRO A 334 -5.13 -15.57 -8.22
N ASN A 335 -6.46 -15.62 -8.15
CA ASN A 335 -7.32 -14.44 -8.02
C ASN A 335 -7.26 -13.74 -6.65
N SER A 336 -6.40 -14.22 -5.75
CA SER A 336 -6.37 -13.84 -4.34
C SER A 336 -4.97 -13.49 -3.85
N ILE A 337 -4.06 -13.16 -4.76
CA ILE A 337 -2.69 -12.82 -4.42
C ILE A 337 -2.70 -11.38 -3.84
N PRO A 338 -2.57 -11.18 -2.51
CA PRO A 338 -2.20 -9.86 -2.02
C PRO A 338 -0.84 -9.52 -2.63
N GLU A 339 -0.48 -8.24 -2.72
CA GLU A 339 0.92 -7.84 -2.91
C GLU A 339 1.79 -8.76 -2.04
N LEU A 340 2.51 -9.71 -2.65
CA LEU A 340 3.05 -10.87 -1.93
C LEU A 340 4.05 -10.36 -0.90
N LEU A 341 3.66 -10.42 0.37
CA LEU A 341 4.36 -9.81 1.48
C LEU A 341 5.64 -10.60 1.78
N SER A 342 6.80 -10.13 1.31
CA SER A 342 8.10 -10.60 1.82
C SER A 342 8.42 -9.91 3.15
N TYR A 343 7.71 -10.29 4.23
CA TYR A 343 8.07 -9.80 5.56
C TYR A 343 9.45 -10.33 5.98
N ASP A 344 9.74 -11.56 5.57
CA ASP A 344 11.05 -12.20 5.61
C ASP A 344 11.57 -12.31 4.16
N PRO A 345 12.76 -11.76 3.84
CA PRO A 345 13.34 -11.87 2.51
C PRO A 345 13.64 -13.31 2.07
N GLU A 346 13.58 -14.29 2.98
CA GLU A 346 13.86 -15.71 2.70
C GLU A 346 12.59 -16.58 2.55
N LEU A 347 11.39 -16.05 2.81
CA LEU A 347 10.16 -16.85 2.79
C LEU A 347 9.15 -16.32 1.77
N ILE A 348 8.35 -17.23 1.23
CA ILE A 348 7.25 -16.94 0.29
C ILE A 348 5.93 -17.24 0.99
N LEU A 349 4.99 -16.30 0.92
CA LEU A 349 3.60 -16.49 1.35
C LEU A 349 2.68 -16.65 0.15
N LEU A 350 1.74 -17.59 0.19
CA LEU A 350 0.75 -17.81 -0.87
C LEU A 350 -0.63 -18.13 -0.31
N TYR A 351 -1.69 -17.71 -0.99
CA TYR A 351 -3.03 -18.20 -0.69
C TYR A 351 -3.35 -19.46 -1.49
N ALA A 352 -3.95 -20.44 -0.81
CA ALA A 352 -4.47 -21.64 -1.41
C ALA A 352 -5.91 -21.90 -0.97
N ASP A 353 -6.72 -22.39 -1.91
CA ASP A 353 -8.03 -22.95 -1.63
C ASP A 353 -7.86 -24.41 -1.15
N VAL A 354 -8.42 -24.73 0.02
CA VAL A 354 -8.38 -26.06 0.61
C VAL A 354 -9.80 -26.63 0.64
N GLU A 355 -9.97 -27.87 0.21
CA GLU A 355 -11.24 -28.57 0.36
C GLU A 355 -11.43 -29.05 1.81
N GLU A 356 -12.47 -28.57 2.47
CA GLU A 356 -12.83 -29.05 3.81
C GLU A 356 -13.59 -30.38 3.73
N ASN A 357 -13.21 -31.32 4.59
CA ASN A 357 -13.98 -32.55 4.78
C ASN A 357 -15.40 -32.17 5.24
N GLU A 358 -16.42 -32.89 4.74
CA GLU A 358 -17.86 -32.72 5.05
C GLU A 358 -18.68 -31.73 4.21
N GLY A 359 -18.19 -31.29 3.03
CA GLY A 359 -19.01 -30.54 2.08
C GLY A 359 -19.30 -29.08 2.48
N HIS A 360 -18.45 -28.51 3.33
CA HIS A 360 -18.52 -27.12 3.78
C HIS A 360 -17.99 -26.09 2.75
N GLY A 361 -17.53 -26.54 1.58
CA GLY A 361 -16.99 -25.69 0.51
C GLY A 361 -15.46 -25.64 0.51
N LYS A 362 -14.88 -24.74 -0.28
CA LYS A 362 -13.44 -24.44 -0.29
C LYS A 362 -13.18 -23.25 0.63
N SER A 363 -12.23 -23.39 1.55
CA SER A 363 -11.76 -22.29 2.40
C SER A 363 -10.40 -21.78 1.93
N LYS A 364 -10.14 -20.49 2.09
CA LYS A 364 -8.86 -19.86 1.75
C LYS A 364 -7.92 -19.93 2.94
N HIS A 365 -6.75 -20.48 2.71
CA HIS A 365 -5.68 -20.58 3.70
C HIS A 365 -4.42 -19.88 3.20
N LEU A 366 -3.71 -19.25 4.13
CA LEU A 366 -2.36 -18.74 3.90
C LEU A 366 -1.35 -19.88 4.08
N LEU A 367 -0.44 -20.02 3.13
CA LEU A 367 0.68 -20.95 3.14
C LEU A 367 1.99 -20.17 3.28
N VAL A 368 2.99 -20.80 3.89
CA VAL A 368 4.35 -20.28 4.02
C VAL A 368 5.34 -21.31 3.50
N SER A 369 6.35 -20.86 2.77
CA SER A 369 7.42 -21.72 2.28
C SER A 369 8.48 -22.00 3.36
N ASP A 370 9.32 -23.00 3.12
CA ASP A 370 10.64 -23.08 3.72
C ASP A 370 11.60 -22.04 3.09
N PRO A 371 12.83 -21.86 3.64
CA PRO A 371 13.81 -20.92 3.07
C PRO A 371 14.24 -21.25 1.63
N SER A 372 14.06 -22.50 1.17
CA SER A 372 14.31 -22.85 -0.23
C SER A 372 13.22 -22.34 -1.17
N GLY A 373 12.04 -22.03 -0.64
CA GLY A 373 10.84 -21.64 -1.39
C GLY A 373 10.12 -22.82 -2.05
N LEU A 374 10.55 -24.07 -1.81
CA LEU A 374 10.07 -25.25 -2.53
C LEU A 374 9.03 -26.04 -1.76
N GLU A 375 9.06 -26.02 -0.43
CA GLU A 375 8.09 -26.76 0.39
C GLU A 375 7.19 -25.78 1.12
N PHE A 376 5.88 -25.87 0.88
CA PHE A 376 4.90 -25.03 1.56
C PHE A 376 4.19 -25.80 2.68
N SER A 377 3.97 -25.14 3.80
CA SER A 377 3.12 -25.58 4.89
C SER A 377 2.01 -24.58 5.14
N PHE A 378 0.95 -25.00 5.84
CA PHE A 378 -0.04 -24.06 6.35
C PHE A 378 0.67 -23.05 7.26
N PHE A 379 0.37 -21.77 7.08
CA PHE A 379 0.82 -20.74 8.00
C PHE A 379 0.15 -21.04 9.35
N ASP A 380 0.96 -21.36 10.37
CA ASP A 380 0.48 -21.79 11.68
C ASP A 380 -0.51 -20.75 12.24
N SER A 381 -1.80 -21.05 12.15
CA SER A 381 -2.86 -20.13 12.52
C SER A 381 -2.93 -20.03 14.05
N ILE A 382 -2.26 -19.02 14.61
CA ILE A 382 -2.28 -18.66 16.04
C ILE A 382 -3.69 -18.21 16.51
N THR A 383 -4.69 -18.30 15.65
CA THR A 383 -6.07 -17.86 15.88
C THR A 383 -7.02 -18.98 16.32
N GLN A 384 -6.56 -20.23 16.52
CA GLN A 384 -7.38 -21.44 16.79
C GLN A 384 -8.39 -21.78 15.66
N GLU A 385 -8.81 -20.81 14.85
CA GLU A 385 -9.63 -20.93 13.65
C GLU A 385 -8.89 -20.36 12.42
N PRO A 386 -9.05 -20.94 11.22
CA PRO A 386 -8.44 -20.41 10.01
C PRO A 386 -9.12 -19.08 9.60
N SER A 387 -8.33 -18.01 9.50
CA SER A 387 -8.80 -16.72 9.00
C SER A 387 -8.98 -16.75 7.49
N ASN A 388 -10.10 -16.20 6.98
CA ASN A 388 -10.38 -16.11 5.55
C ASN A 388 -9.44 -15.14 4.81
N HIS A 389 -8.93 -14.13 5.51
CA HIS A 389 -8.01 -13.14 4.94
C HIS A 389 -7.03 -12.64 6.00
N VAL A 390 -5.76 -12.56 5.62
CA VAL A 390 -4.66 -12.08 6.43
C VAL A 390 -3.99 -10.92 5.71
N ASN A 391 -3.90 -9.78 6.39
CA ASN A 391 -3.09 -8.65 5.97
C ASN A 391 -1.91 -8.52 6.94
N LEU A 392 -0.67 -8.62 6.44
CA LEU A 392 0.54 -8.44 7.25
C LEU A 392 1.26 -7.16 6.83
N GLU A 393 1.77 -6.42 7.80
CA GLU A 393 2.58 -5.23 7.59
C GLU A 393 3.95 -5.45 8.25
N LYS A 394 5.02 -5.37 7.45
CA LYS A 394 6.38 -5.36 7.96
C LYS A 394 6.69 -3.98 8.50
N LEU A 395 7.13 -3.90 9.76
CA LEU A 395 7.63 -2.65 10.32
C LEU A 395 9.10 -2.52 9.94
N ASP A 396 9.40 -1.89 8.80
CA ASP A 396 10.74 -1.86 8.17
C ASP A 396 11.91 -1.47 9.09
N LYS A 397 11.64 -0.70 10.15
CA LYS A 397 12.65 -0.28 11.12
C LYS A 397 12.80 -1.22 12.32
N LEU A 398 11.92 -2.19 12.51
CA LEU A 398 11.93 -3.15 13.61
C LEU A 398 12.11 -4.57 13.06
N LYS A 399 13.36 -5.01 12.89
CA LYS A 399 13.70 -6.36 12.39
C LYS A 399 12.95 -7.45 13.17
N GLY A 400 12.43 -8.46 12.47
CA GLY A 400 11.63 -9.53 13.07
C GLY A 400 10.20 -9.15 13.44
N THR A 401 9.84 -7.86 13.40
CA THR A 401 8.52 -7.40 13.84
C THR A 401 7.53 -7.37 12.69
N ILE A 402 6.40 -8.06 12.87
CA ILE A 402 5.31 -8.12 11.89
C ILE A 402 4.01 -7.79 12.58
N TRP A 403 3.26 -6.89 11.98
CA TRP A 403 1.89 -6.59 12.37
C TRP A 403 0.92 -7.37 11.48
N GLY A 404 -0.18 -7.88 12.02
CA GLY A 404 -1.12 -8.70 11.25
C GLY A 404 -2.57 -8.46 11.63
N ARG A 405 -3.45 -8.30 10.63
CA ARG A 405 -4.91 -8.36 10.80
C ARG A 405 -5.46 -9.63 10.17
N PHE A 406 -6.10 -10.42 11.00
CA PHE A 406 -6.70 -11.70 10.67
C PHE A 406 -8.21 -11.47 10.60
N SER A 407 -8.78 -11.62 9.41
CA SER A 407 -10.19 -11.38 9.13
C SER A 407 -10.93 -12.69 8.97
N PHE A 408 -12.12 -12.76 9.53
CA PHE A 408 -12.96 -13.95 9.60
C PHE A 408 -14.36 -13.59 9.11
N ASP A 409 -14.94 -14.43 8.27
CA ASP A 409 -16.26 -14.25 7.68
C ASP A 409 -17.25 -15.24 8.33
N VAL A 410 -18.22 -14.72 9.08
CA VAL A 410 -19.28 -15.55 9.68
C VAL A 410 -20.52 -15.54 8.79
N ASP A 411 -20.93 -16.72 8.35
CA ASP A 411 -22.19 -16.95 7.63
C ASP A 411 -23.41 -16.74 8.53
N LEU A 412 -24.11 -15.61 8.40
CA LEU A 412 -25.29 -15.31 9.22
C LEU A 412 -26.55 -16.12 8.83
N ASN A 413 -26.53 -16.93 7.76
CA ASN A 413 -27.75 -17.44 7.11
C ASN A 413 -27.80 -18.95 6.79
N ARG A 414 -27.09 -19.81 7.53
CA ARG A 414 -27.11 -21.28 7.28
C ARG A 414 -28.50 -21.94 7.45
N SER A 415 -29.50 -21.27 8.04
CA SER A 415 -30.86 -21.81 8.22
C SER A 415 -31.93 -21.30 7.24
N LYS A 416 -31.61 -20.32 6.36
CA LYS A 416 -32.61 -19.74 5.42
C LYS A 416 -32.33 -20.03 3.94
N VAL A 417 -31.12 -20.45 3.59
CA VAL A 417 -30.74 -20.65 2.18
C VAL A 417 -31.35 -21.93 1.60
N GLU A 418 -31.58 -22.97 2.40
CA GLU A 418 -32.27 -24.19 1.91
C GLU A 418 -33.76 -23.98 1.62
N ASN A 419 -34.42 -22.99 2.24
CA ASN A 419 -35.85 -22.73 2.03
C ASN A 419 -36.18 -21.64 1.00
N MET A 420 -35.19 -20.89 0.49
CA MET A 420 -35.44 -19.77 -0.43
C MET A 420 -35.21 -20.11 -1.91
N TYR A 421 -34.50 -21.21 -2.22
CA TYR A 421 -34.38 -21.69 -3.60
C TYR A 421 -35.64 -22.43 -4.09
N GLU A 422 -36.47 -22.97 -3.19
CA GLU A 422 -37.75 -23.60 -3.58
C GLU A 422 -38.90 -22.59 -3.83
N THR A 423 -38.78 -21.32 -3.39
CA THR A 423 -39.90 -20.35 -3.49
C THR A 423 -39.78 -19.32 -4.62
N TYR A 424 -38.68 -19.26 -5.38
CA TYR A 424 -38.45 -18.17 -6.33
C TYR A 424 -38.84 -18.39 -7.79
N PHE A 425 -39.34 -19.58 -8.17
CA PHE A 425 -39.86 -19.81 -9.51
C PHE A 425 -41.12 -20.68 -9.52
N HIS A 426 -42.24 -20.11 -9.08
CA HIS A 426 -43.55 -20.59 -9.56
C HIS A 426 -43.95 -19.86 -10.85
N GLU A 427 -44.01 -20.63 -11.95
CA GLU A 427 -44.40 -20.28 -13.33
C GLU A 427 -45.86 -19.76 -13.51
N LYS A 428 -46.47 -19.04 -12.56
CA LYS A 428 -47.87 -18.59 -12.68
C LYS A 428 -48.14 -17.13 -12.29
N THR A 429 -47.30 -16.19 -12.72
CA THR A 429 -47.58 -14.74 -12.55
C THR A 429 -48.02 -14.06 -13.86
N ASN A 430 -49.17 -13.36 -13.78
CA ASN A 430 -49.86 -12.72 -14.90
C ASN A 430 -49.12 -11.46 -15.40
N TRP A 431 -49.20 -11.18 -16.71
CA TRP A 431 -48.45 -10.12 -17.42
C TRP A 431 -48.62 -8.73 -16.81
N PHE A 432 -49.80 -8.44 -16.24
CA PHE A 432 -50.09 -7.17 -15.57
C PHE A 432 -49.24 -6.98 -14.30
N GLN A 433 -48.98 -8.03 -13.53
CA GLN A 433 -48.14 -7.95 -12.32
C GLN A 433 -46.67 -7.71 -12.66
N LYS A 434 -46.19 -8.25 -13.79
CA LYS A 434 -44.83 -7.98 -14.31
C LYS A 434 -44.66 -6.52 -14.72
N ILE A 435 -45.68 -5.93 -15.34
CA ILE A 435 -45.68 -4.50 -15.73
C ILE A 435 -45.73 -3.59 -14.51
N VAL A 436 -46.58 -3.88 -13.53
CA VAL A 436 -46.65 -3.07 -12.30
C VAL A 436 -45.33 -3.11 -11.53
N LYS A 437 -44.66 -4.27 -11.47
CA LYS A 437 -43.34 -4.41 -10.84
C LYS A 437 -42.23 -3.67 -11.61
N PHE A 438 -42.28 -3.70 -12.95
CA PHE A 438 -41.36 -2.96 -13.81
C PHE A 438 -41.54 -1.43 -13.71
N ILE A 439 -42.79 -0.95 -13.67
CA ILE A 439 -43.12 0.48 -13.50
C ILE A 439 -42.71 0.96 -12.11
N ARG A 440 -42.94 0.15 -11.07
CA ARG A 440 -42.56 0.50 -9.69
C ARG A 440 -41.05 0.73 -9.54
N ASN A 441 -40.23 -0.10 -10.18
CA ASN A 441 -38.77 0.01 -10.12
C ASN A 441 -38.20 1.14 -11.00
N ASN A 442 -38.89 1.55 -12.08
CA ASN A 442 -38.34 2.52 -13.04
C ASN A 442 -38.94 3.93 -12.97
N LEU A 443 -40.15 4.11 -12.43
CA LEU A 443 -40.86 5.41 -12.47
C LEU A 443 -40.99 6.12 -11.12
N PHE A 444 -40.80 5.42 -9.99
CA PHE A 444 -40.89 6.02 -8.65
C PHE A 444 -39.54 6.25 -7.96
N TYR A 445 -38.43 5.82 -8.55
CA TYR A 445 -37.08 6.19 -8.12
C TYR A 445 -36.47 7.18 -9.10
N LYS A 446 -36.78 8.45 -8.90
CA LYS A 446 -36.10 9.56 -9.57
C LYS A 446 -35.70 10.60 -8.53
N ASN A 447 -34.58 10.34 -7.87
CA ASN A 447 -33.60 11.31 -7.38
C ASN A 447 -32.41 10.56 -6.75
N SER A 448 -31.21 10.86 -7.25
CA SER A 448 -29.88 10.43 -6.77
C SER A 448 -29.57 8.93 -6.97
N CYS A 449 -28.33 8.63 -7.35
CA CYS A 449 -27.82 7.31 -7.75
C CYS A 449 -28.46 6.12 -7.00
N PRO A 450 -28.92 5.06 -7.69
CA PRO A 450 -29.28 3.84 -7.01
C PRO A 450 -27.99 3.22 -6.45
N HIS A 451 -27.87 3.23 -5.14
CA HIS A 451 -27.20 2.13 -4.46
C HIS A 451 -27.72 0.84 -5.10
N MET A 452 -26.75 0.03 -5.52
CA MET A 452 -26.89 -1.38 -5.88
C MET A 452 -27.91 -2.06 -4.95
N GLU A 453 -29.17 -2.18 -5.38
CA GLU A 453 -30.19 -2.94 -4.65
C GLU A 453 -29.81 -4.42 -4.75
N SER A 454 -29.07 -4.86 -3.72
CA SER A 454 -29.08 -6.20 -3.15
C SER A 454 -29.37 -7.34 -4.13
N PHE A 455 -28.29 -7.78 -4.80
CA PHE A 455 -28.01 -9.21 -4.84
C PHE A 455 -28.24 -9.79 -3.43
N PRO A 456 -28.66 -11.06 -3.26
CA PRO A 456 -28.59 -11.70 -1.96
C PRO A 456 -27.10 -11.83 -1.64
N PHE A 457 -26.50 -10.76 -1.11
CA PHE A 457 -25.28 -10.87 -0.35
C PHE A 457 -25.63 -11.87 0.73
N ILE A 458 -24.99 -13.02 0.68
CA ILE A 458 -24.76 -13.78 1.88
C ILE A 458 -24.17 -12.75 2.85
N GLY A 459 -24.95 -12.40 3.88
CA GLY A 459 -24.53 -11.41 4.85
C GLY A 459 -23.43 -12.04 5.67
N TYR A 460 -22.19 -11.89 5.22
CA TYR A 460 -21.03 -12.25 6.02
C TYR A 460 -20.84 -11.14 7.05
N LYS A 461 -20.86 -11.50 8.33
CA LYS A 461 -20.34 -10.60 9.35
C LYS A 461 -18.82 -10.80 9.34
N ARG A 462 -18.09 -9.82 8.80
CA ARG A 462 -16.64 -9.82 8.85
C ARG A 462 -16.19 -9.20 10.17
N PHE A 463 -15.47 -9.98 10.95
CA PHE A 463 -14.73 -9.47 12.10
C PHE A 463 -13.24 -9.65 11.87
N SER A 464 -12.43 -8.85 12.54
CA SER A 464 -10.97 -9.01 12.45
C SER A 464 -10.29 -8.89 13.80
N LYS A 465 -9.14 -9.56 13.92
CA LYS A 465 -8.25 -9.53 15.08
C LYS A 465 -6.89 -9.00 14.66
N SER A 466 -6.35 -8.05 15.42
CA SER A 466 -5.02 -7.50 15.24
C SER A 466 -4.03 -8.23 16.15
N LYS A 467 -2.89 -8.65 15.61
CA LYS A 467 -1.82 -9.32 16.35
C LYS A 467 -0.45 -8.79 15.93
N ILE A 468 0.55 -9.01 16.78
CA ILE A 468 1.94 -8.68 16.50
C ILE A 468 2.86 -9.88 16.76
N SER A 469 3.85 -10.05 15.89
CA SER A 469 4.97 -10.97 16.06
C SER A 469 6.26 -10.18 16.18
N PHE A 470 7.22 -10.70 16.95
CA PHE A 470 8.57 -10.13 17.06
C PHE A 470 9.64 -11.07 16.48
N ASP A 471 9.26 -12.27 16.05
CA ASP A 471 10.15 -13.37 15.66
C ASP A 471 9.83 -13.89 14.25
N TYR A 472 9.60 -12.96 13.31
CA TYR A 472 9.29 -13.25 11.92
C TYR A 472 8.06 -14.15 11.75
N GLY A 473 7.03 -13.94 12.56
CA GLY A 473 5.74 -14.63 12.43
C GLY A 473 5.70 -16.01 13.06
N LYS A 474 6.77 -16.48 13.72
CA LYS A 474 6.81 -17.77 14.43
C LYS A 474 5.87 -17.78 15.63
N THR A 475 5.79 -16.67 16.37
CA THR A 475 4.83 -16.47 17.46
C THR A 475 4.10 -15.14 17.32
N TRP A 476 2.83 -15.12 17.72
CA TRP A 476 1.93 -13.98 17.59
C TRP A 476 1.25 -13.71 18.92
N ASN A 477 1.15 -12.43 19.28
CA ASN A 477 0.56 -11.97 20.52
C ASN A 477 -0.58 -11.00 20.21
N ASN A 478 -1.64 -11.03 21.02
CA ASN A 478 -2.65 -9.97 20.97
C ASN A 478 -2.05 -8.68 21.52
N LEU A 479 -2.57 -7.54 21.05
CA LEU A 479 -2.04 -6.22 21.35
C LEU A 479 -2.51 -5.76 22.74
N LYS A 480 -1.62 -5.86 23.74
CA LYS A 480 -1.97 -5.55 25.13
C LYS A 480 -2.27 -4.06 25.31
N VAL A 481 -3.43 -3.76 25.90
CA VAL A 481 -3.78 -2.39 26.32
C VAL A 481 -3.33 -2.17 27.76
N VAL A 482 -2.78 -0.99 28.04
CA VAL A 482 -2.42 -0.54 29.39
C VAL A 482 -3.08 0.81 29.67
N ASP A 483 -3.49 1.01 30.93
CA ASP A 483 -3.99 2.30 31.41
C ASP A 483 -3.32 2.66 32.74
N PRO A 484 -2.03 3.08 32.72
CA PRO A 484 -1.31 3.44 33.94
C PRO A 484 -1.98 4.58 34.71
N SER A 485 -2.70 5.45 34.02
CA SER A 485 -3.42 6.58 34.60
C SER A 485 -4.71 6.17 35.33
N GLY A 486 -5.26 4.99 35.01
CA GLY A 486 -6.55 4.51 35.48
C GLY A 486 -7.76 5.34 35.00
N LYS A 487 -7.58 6.23 34.02
CA LYS A 487 -8.61 7.17 33.56
C LYS A 487 -9.50 6.63 32.46
N HIS A 488 -9.11 5.56 31.78
CA HIS A 488 -9.79 5.03 30.60
C HIS A 488 -10.39 3.65 30.84
N LYS A 489 -10.04 2.94 31.92
CA LYS A 489 -10.54 1.59 32.21
C LYS A 489 -12.07 1.48 32.16
N GLN A 490 -12.81 2.50 32.55
CA GLN A 490 -14.28 2.53 32.50
C GLN A 490 -14.89 2.75 31.10
N ARG A 491 -14.08 3.10 30.09
CA ARG A 491 -14.50 3.27 28.70
C ARG A 491 -14.48 1.95 27.93
N PHE A 492 -13.68 0.98 28.38
CA PHE A 492 -13.55 -0.30 27.69
C PHE A 492 -14.72 -1.22 28.05
N HIS A 493 -15.25 -1.91 27.05
CA HIS A 493 -16.34 -2.87 27.21
C HIS A 493 -15.88 -4.26 27.71
N CYS A 494 -14.57 -4.41 27.99
CA CYS A 494 -13.94 -5.66 28.41
C CYS A 494 -12.83 -5.40 29.45
N ASP A 495 -12.35 -6.47 30.09
CA ASP A 495 -11.26 -6.39 31.07
C ASP A 495 -9.89 -6.43 30.38
N ILE A 496 -9.19 -5.30 30.36
CA ILE A 496 -7.85 -5.18 29.73
C ILE A 496 -6.77 -6.06 30.38
N ASP A 497 -7.04 -6.60 31.56
CA ASP A 497 -6.16 -7.58 32.21
C ASP A 497 -6.29 -8.99 31.56
N ASP A 498 -7.38 -9.25 30.82
CA ASP A 498 -7.62 -10.45 30.00
C ASP A 498 -7.28 -10.17 28.52
N VAL A 499 -5.99 -10.17 28.20
CA VAL A 499 -5.45 -9.83 26.87
C VAL A 499 -5.97 -10.76 25.76
N GLU A 500 -6.43 -11.98 26.08
CA GLU A 500 -6.97 -12.91 25.09
C GLU A 500 -8.36 -12.48 24.58
N HIS A 501 -9.16 -11.86 25.43
CA HIS A 501 -10.51 -11.40 25.09
C HIS A 501 -10.66 -9.88 25.04
N CYS A 502 -9.61 -9.14 25.43
CA CYS A 502 -9.60 -7.68 25.47
C CYS A 502 -8.24 -7.14 25.03
N SER A 503 -8.12 -6.85 23.74
CA SER A 503 -6.90 -6.31 23.14
C SER A 503 -7.19 -5.15 22.21
N PHE A 504 -6.16 -4.40 21.86
CA PHE A 504 -6.25 -3.34 20.88
C PHE A 504 -6.50 -3.93 19.48
N GLN A 505 -7.51 -3.42 18.78
CA GLN A 505 -7.88 -3.79 17.43
C GLN A 505 -7.71 -2.58 16.54
N GLU A 506 -6.70 -2.57 15.68
CA GLU A 506 -6.47 -1.49 14.73
C GLU A 506 -7.56 -1.49 13.66
N THR A 507 -8.07 -0.31 13.32
CA THR A 507 -9.11 -0.12 12.31
C THR A 507 -8.53 0.40 11.00
N SER A 508 -7.55 1.31 11.07
CA SER A 508 -7.01 2.05 9.93
C SER A 508 -5.69 1.47 9.43
N TYR A 509 -5.64 1.04 8.15
CA TYR A 509 -4.43 0.50 7.51
C TYR A 509 -3.65 1.48 6.63
N PHE A 510 -4.31 2.53 6.15
CA PHE A 510 -3.68 3.49 5.24
C PHE A 510 -3.28 4.75 5.99
N SER A 511 -1.97 4.99 6.08
CA SER A 511 -1.41 6.26 6.59
C SER A 511 -1.10 7.19 5.42
N SER A 512 -1.67 8.40 5.43
CA SER A 512 -1.25 9.49 4.52
C SER A 512 -0.04 10.26 5.05
N VAL A 513 0.67 9.71 6.04
CA VAL A 513 1.77 10.38 6.74
C VAL A 513 3.12 9.77 6.38
N GLU A 514 4.04 10.62 5.92
CA GLU A 514 5.46 10.31 5.82
C GLU A 514 6.18 10.77 7.09
N ASN A 515 6.72 9.83 7.85
CA ASN A 515 7.30 10.07 9.18
C ASN A 515 8.82 10.02 9.20
N GLU A 516 9.43 10.77 10.13
CA GLU A 516 10.80 10.50 10.54
C GLU A 516 10.88 9.12 11.24
N PRO A 517 12.01 8.41 11.14
CA PRO A 517 12.12 7.08 11.71
C PRO A 517 12.07 7.11 13.24
N THR A 518 11.34 6.16 13.85
CA THR A 518 11.22 6.01 15.30
C THR A 518 11.75 4.64 15.77
N ALA A 519 12.39 4.62 16.94
CA ALA A 519 12.86 3.38 17.57
C ALA A 519 11.80 2.87 18.57
N GLY A 520 10.85 2.07 18.06
CA GLY A 520 9.83 1.40 18.88
C GLY A 520 8.69 2.30 19.37
N ILE A 521 8.56 3.52 18.83
CA ILE A 521 7.45 4.42 19.13
C ILE A 521 6.46 4.35 17.97
N LEU A 522 5.24 3.89 18.25
CA LEU A 522 4.17 3.69 17.27
C LEU A 522 2.92 4.41 17.75
N MET A 523 2.11 4.94 16.84
CA MET A 523 0.81 5.50 17.17
C MET A 523 -0.22 5.06 16.13
N LYS A 524 -1.34 4.50 16.59
CA LYS A 524 -2.35 3.89 15.74
C LYS A 524 -3.75 4.18 16.27
N THR A 525 -4.74 4.12 15.39
CA THR A 525 -6.16 4.30 15.72
C THR A 525 -6.86 2.95 15.69
N GLY A 526 -7.77 2.74 16.65
CA GLY A 526 -8.60 1.56 16.69
C GLY A 526 -9.48 1.49 17.93
N VAL A 527 -9.94 0.29 18.25
CA VAL A 527 -10.87 0.02 19.36
C VAL A 527 -10.28 -1.00 20.34
N VAL A 528 -10.89 -1.16 21.51
CA VAL A 528 -10.49 -2.19 22.50
C VAL A 528 -11.60 -3.23 22.60
N GLY A 529 -11.24 -4.50 22.36
CA GLY A 529 -12.19 -5.59 22.38
C GLY A 529 -11.58 -6.92 21.94
N GLU A 530 -12.44 -7.93 21.83
CA GLU A 530 -12.02 -9.25 21.34
C GLU A 530 -11.80 -9.26 19.81
N ASN A 531 -12.62 -8.50 19.10
CA ASN A 531 -12.58 -8.35 17.65
C ASN A 531 -13.16 -6.98 17.27
N VAL A 532 -12.84 -6.53 16.06
CA VAL A 532 -13.48 -5.34 15.46
C VAL A 532 -14.41 -5.76 14.33
N LEU A 533 -15.63 -5.22 14.38
CA LEU A 533 -16.59 -5.33 13.29
C LEU A 533 -16.31 -4.20 12.30
N SER A 534 -16.31 -4.53 11.01
CA SER A 534 -16.02 -3.59 9.92
C SER A 534 -16.97 -2.38 9.79
N LEU A 535 -17.93 -2.20 10.70
CA LEU A 535 -19.00 -1.19 10.63
C LEU A 535 -19.13 -0.32 11.89
N ASP A 536 -18.38 -0.58 12.96
CA ASP A 536 -18.48 0.15 14.24
C ASP A 536 -17.24 1.04 14.47
N ASP A 537 -17.28 2.27 13.94
CA ASP A 537 -16.19 3.26 14.08
C ASP A 537 -16.43 4.27 15.23
N ASP A 538 -17.59 4.23 15.90
CA ASP A 538 -18.02 5.24 16.88
C ASP A 538 -17.17 5.26 18.17
N ASP A 539 -16.45 4.16 18.47
CA ASP A 539 -15.59 4.00 19.65
C ASP A 539 -14.08 4.14 19.35
N GLU A 540 -13.71 4.61 18.14
CA GLU A 540 -12.30 4.73 17.76
C GLU A 540 -11.52 5.72 18.64
N MET A 541 -10.43 5.23 19.22
CA MET A 541 -9.46 6.01 20.00
C MET A 541 -8.08 5.91 19.35
N THR A 542 -7.18 6.81 19.76
CA THR A 542 -5.77 6.75 19.36
C THR A 542 -4.91 6.23 20.50
N PHE A 543 -4.06 5.26 20.19
CA PHE A 543 -3.15 4.60 21.11
C PHE A 543 -1.70 4.86 20.71
N ILE A 544 -0.82 4.93 21.70
CA ILE A 544 0.63 5.00 21.52
C ILE A 544 1.29 3.76 22.13
N SER A 545 2.32 3.25 21.47
CA SER A 545 3.25 2.26 21.99
C SER A 545 4.64 2.85 22.01
N ARG A 546 5.44 2.50 23.03
CA ARG A 546 6.86 2.92 23.19
C ARG A 546 7.80 1.74 23.35
N ASP A 547 7.30 0.53 23.12
CA ASP A 547 7.99 -0.74 23.27
C ASP A 547 7.92 -1.59 21.98
N GLY A 548 7.71 -0.93 20.84
CA GLY A 548 7.65 -1.60 19.53
C GLY A 548 6.34 -2.30 19.24
N GLY A 549 5.26 -1.95 19.94
CA GLY A 549 3.91 -2.49 19.74
C GLY A 549 3.51 -3.58 20.74
N ALA A 550 4.33 -3.86 21.75
CA ALA A 550 4.05 -4.89 22.76
C ALA A 550 2.96 -4.43 23.74
N SER A 551 2.90 -3.13 24.08
CA SER A 551 1.82 -2.53 24.84
C SER A 551 1.36 -1.18 24.28
N TRP A 552 0.08 -0.88 24.51
CA TRP A 552 -0.62 0.26 23.92
C TRP A 552 -1.37 1.06 24.99
N GLU A 553 -1.14 2.37 25.01
CA GLU A 553 -1.75 3.32 25.94
C GLU A 553 -2.64 4.31 25.18
N VAL A 554 -3.84 4.61 25.69
CA VAL A 554 -4.73 5.64 25.10
C VAL A 554 -4.11 7.03 25.27
N VAL A 555 -3.95 7.75 24.16
CA VAL A 555 -3.51 9.15 24.15
C VAL A 555 -4.60 10.13 23.73
N PHE A 556 -5.54 9.71 22.88
CA PHE A 556 -6.71 10.51 22.50
C PHE A 556 -7.95 9.64 22.46
N GLU A 557 -9.07 10.15 22.99
CA GLU A 557 -10.39 9.53 22.88
C GLU A 557 -11.05 9.76 21.49
N PHE A 558 -10.25 10.05 20.47
CA PHE A 558 -10.69 10.30 19.10
C PHE A 558 -9.56 9.97 18.10
N PRO A 559 -9.89 9.72 16.83
CA PRO A 559 -8.89 9.39 15.81
C PRO A 559 -8.05 10.61 15.40
N VAL A 560 -6.73 10.42 15.27
CA VAL A 560 -5.80 11.43 14.75
C VAL A 560 -4.87 10.85 13.68
N TYR A 561 -4.34 11.71 12.81
CA TYR A 561 -3.09 11.45 12.09
C TYR A 561 -1.91 11.79 13.00
N ALA A 562 -0.88 10.95 13.00
CA ALA A 562 0.31 11.10 13.85
C ALA A 562 1.56 11.32 13.01
N ALA A 563 2.21 12.46 13.22
CA ALA A 563 3.47 12.83 12.59
C ALA A 563 4.61 12.74 13.62
N PHE A 564 5.64 11.96 13.33
CA PHE A 564 6.82 11.82 14.19
C PHE A 564 7.98 12.66 13.66
N LEU A 565 8.61 13.40 14.58
CA LEU A 565 9.74 14.29 14.33
C LEU A 565 10.85 14.00 15.34
N ASP A 566 12.09 14.36 15.00
CA ASP A 566 13.27 14.25 15.89
C ASP A 566 13.35 12.86 16.57
N PHE A 567 13.34 11.80 15.75
CA PHE A 567 13.36 10.39 16.16
C PHE A 567 12.18 9.94 17.05
N GLY A 568 11.03 10.60 16.90
CA GLY A 568 9.80 10.30 17.64
C GLY A 568 9.73 10.99 19.01
N ASN A 569 10.71 11.83 19.35
CA ASN A 569 10.63 12.64 20.57
C ASN A 569 9.55 13.71 20.48
N ILE A 570 9.38 14.29 19.30
CA ILE A 570 8.34 15.26 19.01
C ILE A 570 7.25 14.56 18.19
N ILE A 571 6.00 14.74 18.59
CA ILE A 571 4.84 14.15 17.92
C ILE A 571 3.85 15.27 17.64
N VAL A 572 3.38 15.36 16.39
CA VAL A 572 2.28 16.24 16.00
C VAL A 572 1.08 15.39 15.64
N SER A 573 -0.06 15.66 16.26
CA SER A 573 -1.30 14.90 16.10
C SER A 573 -2.39 15.80 15.55
N ILE A 574 -2.93 15.42 14.38
CA ILE A 574 -3.98 16.16 13.69
C ILE A 574 -5.28 15.37 13.77
N PRO A 575 -6.37 15.89 14.38
CA PRO A 575 -7.66 15.21 14.40
C PRO A 575 -8.10 14.79 13.00
N LYS A 576 -8.55 13.54 12.83
CA LYS A 576 -9.10 13.10 11.55
C LYS A 576 -10.43 13.82 11.32
N THR A 577 -10.58 14.42 10.15
CA THR A 577 -11.82 15.07 9.73
C THR A 577 -12.86 14.02 9.37
N SER A 578 -14.13 14.29 9.67
CA SER A 578 -15.25 13.41 9.27
C SER A 578 -16.03 14.03 8.11
N PRO A 579 -16.89 13.26 7.41
CA PRO A 579 -17.82 13.82 6.43
C PRO A 579 -18.71 14.96 6.95
N GLN A 580 -18.82 15.12 8.27
CA GLN A 580 -19.59 16.16 8.94
C GLN A 580 -18.74 17.39 9.34
N ASP A 581 -17.41 17.28 9.46
CA ASP A 581 -16.48 18.38 9.76
C ASP A 581 -15.14 18.18 9.03
N TRP A 582 -14.99 18.85 7.87
CA TRP A 582 -13.78 18.85 7.04
C TRP A 582 -12.76 19.92 7.41
N SER A 583 -13.01 20.67 8.49
CA SER A 583 -12.23 21.85 8.82
C SER A 583 -11.06 21.51 9.74
N LEU A 584 -9.83 21.73 9.26
CA LEU A 584 -8.65 21.68 10.11
C LEU A 584 -8.56 22.99 10.91
N LYS A 585 -8.87 22.91 12.20
CA LYS A 585 -8.92 24.07 13.13
C LYS A 585 -7.75 24.10 14.10
N LYS A 586 -7.20 22.94 14.42
CA LYS A 586 -6.21 22.77 15.48
C LYS A 586 -5.39 21.51 15.27
N PHE A 587 -4.23 21.47 15.91
CA PHE A 587 -3.43 20.27 16.09
C PHE A 587 -2.97 20.16 17.54
N PHE A 588 -2.56 18.96 17.92
CA PHE A 588 -1.93 18.68 19.20
C PHE A 588 -0.46 18.39 18.98
N TYR A 589 0.38 18.71 19.96
CA TYR A 589 1.78 18.34 19.90
C TYR A 589 2.32 17.91 21.26
N SER A 590 3.30 17.03 21.23
CA SER A 590 4.10 16.59 22.36
C SER A 590 5.57 16.71 22.01
N VAL A 591 6.40 17.01 23.00
CA VAL A 591 7.86 17.13 22.86
C VAL A 591 8.61 16.13 23.76
N ASP A 592 7.88 15.18 24.33
CA ASP A 592 8.34 14.20 25.31
C ASP A 592 7.75 12.81 25.03
N GLN A 593 7.70 12.42 23.76
CA GLN A 593 7.21 11.11 23.29
C GLN A 593 5.75 10.83 23.66
N GLY A 594 4.89 11.85 23.64
CA GLY A 594 3.46 11.73 23.91
C GLY A 594 3.09 11.62 25.39
N ASN A 595 4.01 11.91 26.32
CA ASN A 595 3.72 11.91 27.76
C ASN A 595 2.87 13.12 28.15
N ASN A 596 3.16 14.28 27.57
CA ASN A 596 2.39 15.50 27.75
C ASN A 596 2.00 16.09 26.39
N TRP A 597 0.75 16.51 26.27
CA TRP A 597 0.17 17.06 25.05
C TRP A 597 -0.24 18.52 25.23
N ARG A 598 -0.05 19.31 24.19
CA ARG A 598 -0.46 20.71 24.09
C ARG A 598 -1.35 20.89 22.87
N GLU A 599 -2.29 21.82 22.97
CA GLU A 599 -3.21 22.17 21.88
C GLU A 599 -2.75 23.48 21.23
N TYR A 600 -2.75 23.52 19.89
CA TYR A 600 -2.52 24.73 19.11
C TYR A 600 -3.71 24.98 18.17
N HIS A 601 -4.27 26.17 18.23
CA HIS A 601 -5.33 26.61 17.33
C HIS A 601 -4.74 27.36 16.14
N LEU A 602 -5.11 26.94 14.93
CA LEU A 602 -4.69 27.63 13.71
C LEU A 602 -5.37 28.99 13.63
N GLU A 603 -4.61 30.00 13.21
CA GLU A 603 -5.13 31.36 13.01
C GLU A 603 -6.19 31.39 11.90
N GLU A 604 -5.99 30.60 10.84
CA GLU A 604 -6.88 30.47 9.69
C GLU A 604 -7.33 29.02 9.52
N PRO A 605 -8.45 28.58 10.13
CA PRO A 605 -8.98 27.24 9.87
C PRO A 605 -9.24 27.00 8.38
N THR A 606 -8.89 25.83 7.87
CA THR A 606 -8.96 25.51 6.44
C THR A 606 -9.74 24.22 6.21
N ASP A 607 -10.70 24.24 5.31
CA ASP A 607 -11.50 23.08 4.94
C ASP A 607 -10.75 22.22 3.94
N ALA A 608 -10.51 20.96 4.27
CA ALA A 608 -9.76 20.04 3.43
C ALA A 608 -10.52 18.72 3.23
N PHE A 609 -10.53 18.24 2.00
CA PHE A 609 -11.02 16.90 1.69
C PHE A 609 -9.91 15.87 1.75
N HIS A 610 -8.69 16.29 1.41
CA HIS A 610 -7.50 15.46 1.44
C HIS A 610 -6.42 16.14 2.27
N ILE A 611 -5.76 15.35 3.12
CA ILE A 611 -4.65 15.79 3.95
C ILE A 611 -3.44 14.89 3.71
N LYS A 612 -2.31 15.49 3.35
CA LYS A 612 -1.01 14.84 3.24
C LYS A 612 -0.09 15.44 4.29
N ILE A 613 0.59 14.60 5.06
CA ILE A 613 1.48 15.04 6.14
C ILE A 613 2.87 14.49 5.85
N VAL A 614 3.88 15.35 5.91
CA VAL A 614 5.28 15.00 5.68
C VAL A 614 6.14 15.57 6.81
N SER A 615 6.82 14.70 7.55
CA SER A 615 7.75 15.09 8.62
C SER A 615 9.18 15.08 8.09
N ARG A 616 9.95 16.15 8.40
CA ARG A 616 11.37 16.29 8.01
C ARG A 616 12.18 16.92 9.15
N GLY A 617 13.07 16.15 9.75
CA GLY A 617 13.87 16.57 10.90
C GLY A 617 13.00 17.06 12.07
N SER A 618 12.98 18.38 12.28
CA SER A 618 12.17 19.06 13.33
C SER A 618 10.99 19.86 12.77
N ASN A 619 10.59 19.63 11.52
CA ASN A 619 9.45 20.28 10.89
C ASN A 619 8.41 19.26 10.42
N VAL A 620 7.15 19.68 10.35
CA VAL A 620 6.10 18.95 9.66
C VAL A 620 5.37 19.86 8.67
N GLU A 621 5.18 19.34 7.46
CA GLU A 621 4.41 19.94 6.38
C GLU A 621 3.03 19.27 6.33
N VAL A 622 1.97 20.07 6.33
CA VAL A 622 0.59 19.63 6.23
C VAL A 622 -0.03 20.24 4.99
N GLY A 623 -0.15 19.44 3.94
CA GLY A 623 -0.79 19.82 2.68
C GLY A 623 -2.28 19.51 2.68
N LEU A 624 -3.09 20.51 2.30
CA LEU A 624 -4.55 20.48 2.32
C LEU A 624 -5.11 20.66 0.91
N GLY A 625 -5.72 19.60 0.38
CA GLY A 625 -6.43 19.60 -0.89
C GLY A 625 -7.93 19.77 -0.69
N HIS A 626 -8.57 20.58 -1.53
CA HIS A 626 -9.99 20.94 -1.40
C HIS A 626 -10.89 20.12 -2.34
N LYS A 627 -12.18 19.99 -1.98
CA LYS A 627 -13.18 19.20 -2.76
C LYS A 627 -13.84 19.97 -3.89
N THR A 628 -13.91 21.30 -3.79
CA THR A 628 -14.86 22.07 -4.61
C THR A 628 -14.38 22.12 -6.06
N LYS A 629 -15.33 22.02 -7.01
CA LYS A 629 -15.10 22.19 -8.47
C LYS A 629 -14.56 23.58 -8.88
N GLN A 630 -14.16 24.37 -7.91
CA GLN A 630 -13.70 25.76 -8.04
C GLN A 630 -12.50 26.03 -7.14
N SER A 631 -11.98 25.03 -6.40
CA SER A 631 -10.80 25.28 -5.60
C SER A 631 -9.61 25.41 -6.52
N THR A 632 -9.19 26.64 -6.68
CA THR A 632 -7.99 27.07 -7.38
C THR A 632 -6.76 27.01 -6.46
N GLU A 633 -6.96 26.75 -5.16
CA GLU A 633 -5.93 26.85 -4.13
C GLU A 633 -5.64 25.48 -3.51
N TYR A 634 -4.35 25.21 -3.28
CA TYR A 634 -3.83 24.17 -2.39
C TYR A 634 -3.11 24.85 -1.23
N THR A 635 -3.54 24.60 0.02
CA THR A 635 -2.98 25.25 1.22
C THR A 635 -1.96 24.35 1.92
N PHE A 636 -0.92 24.95 2.50
CA PHE A 636 0.07 24.26 3.31
C PHE A 636 0.25 24.93 4.67
N TYR A 637 0.42 24.12 5.71
CA TYR A 637 0.94 24.54 7.01
C TYR A 637 2.30 23.90 7.27
N THR A 638 3.28 24.73 7.60
CA THR A 638 4.59 24.26 8.10
C THR A 638 4.65 24.54 9.59
N ILE A 639 4.80 23.49 10.39
CA ILE A 639 4.94 23.57 11.86
C ILE A 639 6.41 23.29 12.20
N ASP A 640 7.08 24.27 12.81
CA ASP A 640 8.53 24.29 13.03
C ASP A 640 8.87 24.19 14.52
N PHE A 641 9.62 23.15 14.88
CA PHE A 641 10.12 22.91 16.22
C PHE A 641 11.63 23.19 16.36
N SER A 642 12.28 23.85 15.40
CA SER A 642 13.75 24.07 15.40
C SER A 642 14.29 24.84 16.61
N GLU A 643 13.45 25.64 17.26
CA GLU A 643 13.79 26.44 18.46
C GLU A 643 13.29 25.81 19.77
N VAL A 644 12.70 24.61 19.74
CA VAL A 644 12.30 23.91 20.97
C VAL A 644 13.54 23.59 21.82
N PHE A 645 13.36 23.59 23.14
CA PHE A 645 14.44 23.43 24.12
C PHE A 645 15.55 24.50 24.02
N GLY A 646 15.24 25.67 23.45
CA GLY A 646 16.23 26.73 23.21
C GLY A 646 17.25 26.35 22.12
N GLY A 647 16.91 25.40 21.25
CA GLY A 647 17.77 24.95 20.17
C GLY A 647 19.01 24.18 20.64
N SER A 648 19.00 23.59 21.83
CA SER A 648 20.11 22.76 22.32
C SER A 648 20.31 21.54 21.40
N THR A 649 21.57 21.16 21.15
CA THR A 649 21.91 19.97 20.36
C THR A 649 22.12 18.77 21.27
N CYS A 650 21.65 17.60 20.86
CA CYS A 650 21.79 16.38 21.67
C CYS A 650 23.26 15.95 21.85
N THR A 651 23.54 15.41 23.02
CA THR A 651 24.82 14.82 23.44
C THR A 651 24.62 13.33 23.74
N ASP A 652 25.70 12.56 23.89
CA ASP A 652 25.64 11.12 24.20
C ASP A 652 24.79 10.79 25.46
N ARG A 653 24.59 11.75 26.37
CA ARG A 653 23.81 11.57 27.60
C ARG A 653 22.31 11.56 27.36
N ASP A 654 21.87 12.11 26.24
CA ASP A 654 20.47 12.26 25.85
C ASP A 654 19.92 11.00 25.17
N TRP A 655 20.79 10.00 24.97
CA TRP A 655 20.49 8.73 24.34
C TRP A 655 20.48 7.58 25.33
N GLU A 656 19.71 6.55 24.98
CA GLU A 656 19.68 5.26 25.63
C GLU A 656 19.76 4.15 24.59
N THR A 657 20.28 2.99 24.98
CA THR A 657 20.16 1.78 24.18
C THR A 657 18.79 1.17 24.42
N TRP A 658 17.94 1.18 23.39
CA TRP A 658 16.64 0.53 23.41
C TRP A 658 16.73 -0.82 22.72
N TYR A 659 16.29 -1.88 23.41
CA TYR A 659 16.29 -3.24 22.88
C TYR A 659 14.90 -3.59 22.37
N LEU A 660 14.84 -4.17 21.16
CA LEU A 660 13.62 -4.72 20.62
C LEU A 660 13.18 -5.93 21.46
N SER A 661 11.87 -6.06 21.72
CA SER A 661 11.28 -7.16 22.48
C SER A 661 11.99 -7.42 23.82
N ASP A 662 12.34 -6.36 24.55
CA ASP A 662 13.08 -6.39 25.82
C ASP A 662 14.41 -7.19 25.77
N GLY A 663 15.04 -7.24 24.58
CA GLY A 663 16.31 -7.93 24.40
C GLY A 663 16.20 -9.46 24.37
N LYS A 664 15.02 -9.99 24.01
CA LYS A 664 14.87 -11.41 23.65
C LYS A 664 15.82 -11.77 22.51
N CYS A 665 16.37 -12.98 22.59
CA CYS A 665 17.26 -13.52 21.57
C CYS A 665 16.42 -14.17 20.47
N ILE A 666 16.50 -13.66 19.24
CA ILE A 666 15.70 -14.11 18.10
C ILE A 666 16.68 -14.63 17.06
N ASP A 667 16.64 -15.94 16.81
CA ASP A 667 17.56 -16.64 15.91
C ASP A 667 19.05 -16.36 16.20
N GLY A 668 19.39 -16.30 17.49
CA GLY A 668 20.78 -16.08 17.94
C GLY A 668 21.24 -14.62 17.90
N ILE A 669 20.33 -13.67 17.65
CA ILE A 669 20.62 -12.23 17.58
C ILE A 669 19.69 -11.44 18.50
N LYS A 670 20.25 -10.43 19.18
CA LYS A 670 19.49 -9.35 19.82
C LYS A 670 19.61 -8.09 18.98
N TYR A 671 18.50 -7.39 18.86
CA TYR A 671 18.40 -6.16 18.10
C TYR A 671 18.26 -4.97 19.05
N SER A 672 19.07 -3.94 18.85
CA SER A 672 18.97 -2.70 19.61
C SER A 672 19.16 -1.46 18.74
N PHE A 673 18.67 -0.32 19.23
CA PHE A 673 18.81 0.99 18.61
C PHE A 673 19.29 1.99 19.64
N ASN A 674 20.04 3.01 19.20
CA ASN A 674 20.21 4.22 20.01
C ASN A 674 18.92 5.04 19.90
N ARG A 675 18.20 5.16 21.01
CA ARG A 675 16.93 5.87 21.10
C ARG A 675 17.11 7.11 21.97
N LYS A 676 16.52 8.22 21.56
CA LYS A 676 16.52 9.44 22.36
C LYS A 676 15.64 9.23 23.60
N LYS A 677 16.10 9.66 24.77
CA LYS A 677 15.31 9.56 26.01
C LYS A 677 14.10 10.49 25.95
N ALA A 678 13.00 10.08 26.56
CA ALA A 678 11.76 10.86 26.56
C ALA A 678 11.88 12.21 27.29
N ASP A 679 12.79 12.33 28.25
CA ASP A 679 13.05 13.55 29.01
C ASP A 679 14.21 14.39 28.44
N ALA A 680 14.80 13.98 27.31
CA ALA A 680 15.91 14.69 26.68
C ALA A 680 15.44 16.00 26.02
N GLN A 681 15.84 17.13 26.61
CA GLN A 681 15.54 18.47 26.12
C GLN A 681 16.62 18.98 25.15
N CYS A 682 16.70 18.33 23.98
CA CYS A 682 17.63 18.66 22.91
C CYS A 682 17.03 18.36 21.53
N LEU A 683 17.72 18.75 20.46
CA LEU A 683 17.37 18.45 19.07
C LEU A 683 18.56 17.79 18.37
N MET A 684 18.26 16.95 17.38
CA MET A 684 19.31 16.35 16.54
C MET A 684 19.94 17.31 15.55
N ARG A 685 19.19 18.31 15.10
CA ARG A 685 19.64 19.34 14.13
C ARG A 685 20.31 18.75 12.88
N LYS A 686 19.85 17.56 12.47
CA LYS A 686 20.15 16.98 11.17
C LYS A 686 18.87 17.00 10.34
N THR A 687 18.99 17.34 9.06
CA THR A 687 17.86 17.32 8.13
C THR A 687 17.28 15.92 7.99
N PHE A 688 18.16 14.91 7.99
CA PHE A 688 17.77 13.51 7.96
C PHE A 688 18.89 12.64 8.55
N GLU A 689 18.53 11.65 9.35
CA GLU A 689 19.42 10.58 9.77
C GLU A 689 18.61 9.30 9.98
N ASN A 690 19.10 8.19 9.43
CA ASN A 690 18.46 6.90 9.61
C ASN A 690 18.79 6.32 10.99
N LEU A 691 17.84 5.59 11.58
CA LEU A 691 18.12 4.72 12.71
C LEU A 691 19.19 3.69 12.34
N THR A 692 20.16 3.51 13.22
CA THR A 692 21.17 2.46 13.10
C THR A 692 20.73 1.29 13.96
N LEU A 693 20.48 0.16 13.31
CA LEU A 693 20.23 -1.12 13.97
C LEU A 693 21.58 -1.71 14.42
N ASN A 694 21.66 -2.09 15.69
CA ASN A 694 22.77 -2.84 16.25
C ASN A 694 22.33 -4.30 16.46
N GLU A 695 23.21 -5.22 16.06
CA GLU A 695 23.01 -6.66 16.19
C GLU A 695 24.06 -7.24 17.14
N GLU A 696 23.60 -7.95 18.16
CA GLU A 696 24.46 -8.62 19.13
C GLU A 696 24.18 -10.11 19.13
N SER A 697 25.21 -10.93 18.93
CA SER A 697 25.06 -12.38 19.02
C SER A 697 24.70 -12.79 20.45
N CYS A 698 23.77 -13.73 20.57
CA CYS A 698 23.31 -14.27 21.84
C CYS A 698 23.11 -15.77 21.75
N GLU A 699 23.30 -16.47 22.88
CA GLU A 699 22.85 -17.84 23.01
C GLU A 699 21.32 -17.85 23.23
N PRO A 700 20.55 -18.63 22.46
CA PRO A 700 19.14 -18.83 22.75
C PRO A 700 19.01 -19.40 24.16
N LYS A 701 18.32 -18.68 25.06
CA LYS A 701 17.95 -19.25 26.35
C LYS A 701 16.79 -20.23 26.10
N ASP A 702 17.09 -21.50 26.33
CA ASP A 702 16.19 -22.66 26.44
C ASP A 702 15.83 -23.45 25.16
N ILE A 703 16.69 -24.40 24.81
CA ILE A 703 16.23 -25.79 24.69
C ILE A 703 16.76 -26.50 25.94
N GLN A 704 15.99 -26.46 27.04
CA GLN A 704 16.22 -27.43 28.10
C GLN A 704 15.95 -28.81 27.52
N SER A 705 17.02 -29.59 27.40
CA SER A 705 17.01 -31.02 27.15
C SER A 705 16.04 -31.74 28.10
N SER A 706 14.89 -32.16 27.59
CA SER A 706 14.17 -33.30 28.15
C SER A 706 14.50 -34.52 27.32
N ILE A 707 15.36 -35.36 27.93
CA ILE A 707 15.69 -36.75 27.57
C ILE A 707 14.41 -37.59 27.41
#